data_AF-A0A1W2TBG8-F1
#
_entry.id   AF-A0A1W2TBG8-F1
#
_cell.length_a   1.000
_cell.length_b   1.000
_cell.length_c   1.000
_cell.angle_alpha   90.00
_cell.angle_beta   90.00
_cell.angle_gamma   90.00
#
_symmetry.space_group_name_H-M   'P 1'
#
loop_
_entity.id
_entity.type
_entity.pdbx_description
1 polymer ?
#
loop_
_entity_poly.entity_id
_entity_poly.type
_entity_poly.pdbx_seq_one_letter_code
_entity_poly.pdbx_strand_id
1 'polypeptide(L)'
;MDYSYYPITGIKEGWGPNGKVPARRDFDEWSTSKNETDRTQFILYLLALKRFQAVDPAKRDSYFQIAGIHGYPYIPWDEPSTTRKEIGRKGYCVHANNLFPPWHRPYMLLYEQRLYEIMVNEIIPRYPNYKDRYLEAARTWRLPFWDWAKNPRMPRYVRYKSLEIEFGGEPKVVISNPLYQFRMPNDKKMKVYGVGSIVNFDGGKPLDYGECIATSRCPTEKERADPEVWANGVVHDDVADKLMAEHSSVTDESYGSAAELIYRLLTYPMDYPHFATLARDETAASAGASTSKVTNDINMEFIHNNIHYWVGGNGGHMSQIPVATFDPTFWLHHCNIDRLFAIWQTLNPDKWFETDIQRFFDQKIVGSGTLITNKTPLRPFHKDTTGTLWTPDDTRDWFKLGYTYPELASGKETPAQLLKMVNDNYGMTRKEALMLAQSASTLPPGIELIDDGGAKLYDYALSIKYSKFALNGSPFNIEVFLRPEGETTNEFRTEDFVTNVFNFSQSPENEDGVEVCSNCKDGQAQNVQATAYIPMTSYILKMFKQQQIDSLEPLTVEKVLARMYWRIVDIGGAAIPEEEWKDTMNLDLSVSQTQMSYSTNPTIPTTFPDPEIIPNLGTSQNDTPAGVGNTITVAKINKLSEEVAVGGSILFKSPTMNQTKPSRETGTGIALLSRDPASSADPLDTENYDIVLSMVIRNTHRVVQCNHKLAGKGYNLISEFAPSPWFGDQPQIRVDVKEGQFEIYVDGRKAHTYPRSIKKNVTHVHYYSTPSRAEPVMAREIMANTYKDTAGM
;
A
#
# COMPACT_ATOMS: atom_id res chain seq x y z
N MET A 1 10.57 -47.52 12.11
CA MET A 1 9.93 -47.02 10.88
C MET A 1 10.27 -45.55 10.82
N ASP A 2 10.93 -45.11 9.75
CA ASP A 2 11.20 -43.69 9.53
C ASP A 2 9.87 -42.95 9.37
N TYR A 3 9.79 -41.72 9.87
CA TYR A 3 8.59 -40.88 9.74
C TYR A 3 8.33 -40.56 8.26
N SER A 4 7.09 -40.73 7.80
CA SER A 4 6.69 -40.37 6.43
C SER A 4 6.04 -38.99 6.41
N TYR A 5 6.76 -38.04 5.81
CA TYR A 5 6.27 -36.68 5.55
C TYR A 5 5.10 -36.68 4.56
N TYR A 6 4.26 -35.65 4.61
CA TYR A 6 3.16 -35.44 3.67
C TYR A 6 3.68 -34.74 2.40
N PRO A 7 3.75 -35.44 1.25
CA PRO A 7 4.31 -34.87 0.03
C PRO A 7 3.32 -33.89 -0.60
N ILE A 8 3.64 -32.60 -0.55
CA ILE A 8 2.91 -31.55 -1.26
C ILE A 8 3.50 -31.49 -2.67
N THR A 9 2.72 -31.94 -3.65
CA THR A 9 3.14 -32.03 -5.05
C THR A 9 2.24 -31.23 -5.99
N GLY A 10 1.04 -30.86 -5.53
CA GLY A 10 -0.04 -30.31 -6.35
C GLY A 10 -0.70 -31.38 -7.21
N ILE A 11 -1.85 -31.06 -7.81
CA ILE A 11 -2.62 -32.04 -8.60
C ILE A 11 -1.93 -32.25 -9.97
N LYS A 12 -1.41 -33.47 -10.19
CA LYS A 12 -0.78 -33.86 -11.46
C LYS A 12 -1.76 -34.47 -12.47
N GLU A 13 -2.93 -34.91 -12.04
CA GLU A 13 -3.96 -35.37 -12.96
C GLU A 13 -4.63 -34.19 -13.68
N GLY A 14 -5.21 -34.47 -14.86
CA GLY A 14 -5.83 -33.48 -15.73
C GLY A 14 -4.86 -32.63 -16.55
N TRP A 15 -3.55 -32.92 -16.49
CA TRP A 15 -2.56 -32.27 -17.34
C TRP A 15 -2.77 -32.65 -18.80
N GLY A 16 -2.85 -31.65 -19.66
CA GLY A 16 -2.92 -31.81 -21.10
C GLY A 16 -1.54 -32.00 -21.73
N PRO A 17 -1.48 -32.23 -23.05
CA PRO A 17 -0.21 -32.29 -23.78
C PRO A 17 0.59 -30.99 -23.62
N ASN A 18 1.92 -31.09 -23.77
CA ASN A 18 2.86 -29.96 -23.75
C ASN A 18 2.85 -29.12 -22.46
N GLY A 19 2.52 -29.73 -21.31
CA GLY A 19 2.55 -29.04 -20.01
C GLY A 19 1.35 -28.12 -19.77
N LYS A 20 0.27 -28.25 -20.53
CA LYS A 20 -0.98 -27.54 -20.26
C LYS A 20 -1.58 -28.05 -18.93
N VAL A 21 -1.91 -27.14 -18.03
CA VAL A 21 -2.48 -27.46 -16.72
C VAL A 21 -3.86 -26.82 -16.55
N PRO A 22 -4.76 -27.43 -15.76
CA PRO A 22 -6.06 -26.83 -15.44
C PRO A 22 -5.93 -25.48 -14.72
N ALA A 23 -6.89 -24.59 -14.95
CA ALA A 23 -6.88 -23.25 -14.37
C ALA A 23 -7.67 -23.18 -13.05
N ARG A 24 -7.13 -22.46 -12.06
CA ARG A 24 -7.87 -21.91 -10.92
C ARG A 24 -8.77 -20.79 -11.45
N ARG A 25 -10.09 -20.91 -11.33
CA ARG A 25 -11.05 -19.98 -11.94
C ARG A 25 -11.64 -19.02 -10.91
N ASP A 26 -12.17 -17.90 -11.37
CA ASP A 26 -12.94 -16.99 -10.52
C ASP A 26 -14.10 -17.76 -9.88
N PHE A 27 -14.27 -17.61 -8.57
CA PHE A 27 -15.21 -18.41 -7.79
C PHE A 27 -16.64 -18.22 -8.26
N ASP A 28 -17.09 -16.99 -8.49
CA ASP A 28 -18.48 -16.71 -8.84
C ASP A 28 -18.77 -17.17 -10.28
N GLU A 29 -17.84 -16.94 -11.21
CA GLU A 29 -17.95 -17.44 -12.59
C GLU A 29 -18.02 -18.98 -12.64
N TRP A 30 -17.11 -19.65 -11.93
CA TRP A 30 -17.02 -21.10 -11.91
C TRP A 30 -18.21 -21.76 -11.19
N SER A 31 -18.55 -21.30 -9.98
CA SER A 31 -19.59 -21.92 -9.15
C SER A 31 -21.01 -21.72 -9.71
N THR A 32 -21.23 -20.69 -10.54
CA THR A 32 -22.52 -20.42 -11.19
C THR A 32 -22.58 -20.88 -12.65
N SER A 33 -21.50 -21.49 -13.16
CA SER A 33 -21.41 -21.99 -14.52
C SER A 33 -22.50 -23.02 -14.83
N LYS A 34 -23.06 -22.92 -16.04
CA LYS A 34 -24.02 -23.90 -16.57
C LYS A 34 -23.33 -25.14 -17.16
N ASN A 35 -22.00 -25.12 -17.31
CA ASN A 35 -21.23 -26.25 -17.78
C ASN A 35 -21.37 -27.44 -16.80
N GLU A 36 -21.61 -28.62 -17.35
CA GLU A 36 -21.89 -29.81 -16.55
C GLU A 36 -20.69 -30.28 -15.70
N THR A 37 -19.47 -30.13 -16.23
CA THR A 37 -18.24 -30.41 -15.50
C THR A 37 -18.07 -29.43 -14.35
N ASP A 38 -18.22 -28.13 -14.58
CA ASP A 38 -18.11 -27.11 -13.53
C ASP A 38 -19.13 -27.32 -12.40
N ARG A 39 -20.38 -27.65 -12.73
CA ARG A 39 -21.41 -28.00 -11.73
C ARG A 39 -21.01 -29.21 -10.91
N THR A 40 -20.45 -30.23 -11.56
CA THR A 40 -19.94 -31.43 -10.89
C THR A 40 -18.77 -31.09 -9.97
N GLN A 41 -17.82 -30.27 -10.44
CA GLN A 41 -16.68 -29.80 -9.66
C GLN A 41 -17.12 -29.01 -8.43
N PHE A 42 -18.09 -28.09 -8.57
CA PHE A 42 -18.57 -27.28 -7.47
C PHE A 42 -19.19 -28.15 -6.36
N ILE A 43 -20.01 -29.13 -6.73
CA ILE A 43 -20.60 -30.05 -5.74
C ILE A 43 -19.53 -30.94 -5.11
N LEU A 44 -18.56 -31.46 -5.89
CA LEU A 44 -17.42 -32.21 -5.35
C LEU A 44 -16.60 -31.38 -4.36
N TYR A 45 -16.37 -30.09 -4.66
CA TYR A 45 -15.69 -29.16 -3.76
C TYR A 45 -16.45 -28.96 -2.44
N LEU A 46 -17.77 -28.72 -2.49
CA LEU A 46 -18.59 -28.59 -1.28
C LEU A 46 -18.57 -29.87 -0.44
N LEU A 47 -18.72 -31.04 -1.06
CA LEU A 47 -18.71 -32.33 -0.35
C LEU A 47 -17.34 -32.63 0.25
N ALA A 48 -16.25 -32.36 -0.49
CA ALA A 48 -14.89 -32.55 -0.02
C ALA A 48 -14.54 -31.58 1.10
N LEU A 49 -14.89 -30.30 0.99
CA LEU A 49 -14.63 -29.31 2.04
C LEU A 49 -15.41 -29.63 3.33
N LYS A 50 -16.69 -30.01 3.20
CA LYS A 50 -17.50 -30.47 4.33
C LYS A 50 -16.86 -31.68 5.01
N ARG A 51 -16.37 -32.65 4.22
CA ARG A 51 -15.66 -33.83 4.74
C ARG A 51 -14.32 -33.46 5.39
N PHE A 52 -13.58 -32.51 4.82
CA PHE A 52 -12.30 -32.03 5.30
C PHE A 52 -12.42 -31.33 6.66
N GLN A 53 -13.43 -30.45 6.81
CA GLN A 53 -13.78 -29.81 8.07
C GLN A 53 -14.27 -30.81 9.13
N ALA A 54 -14.82 -31.95 8.71
CA ALA A 54 -15.28 -33.03 9.59
C ALA A 54 -14.17 -33.98 10.08
N VAL A 55 -12.94 -33.88 9.56
CA VAL A 55 -11.80 -34.67 10.09
C VAL A 55 -11.54 -34.24 11.53
N ASP A 56 -11.27 -35.21 12.42
CA ASP A 56 -10.92 -34.94 13.82
C ASP A 56 -9.81 -33.87 13.90
N PRO A 57 -10.02 -32.75 14.63
CA PRO A 57 -9.06 -31.64 14.71
C PRO A 57 -7.68 -32.00 15.30
N ALA A 58 -7.52 -33.19 15.89
CA ALA A 58 -6.22 -33.70 16.32
C ALA A 58 -5.39 -34.35 15.19
N LYS A 59 -5.99 -34.64 14.02
CA LYS A 59 -5.31 -35.30 12.90
C LYS A 59 -4.55 -34.28 12.06
N ARG A 60 -3.28 -34.60 11.72
CA ARG A 60 -2.38 -33.75 10.90
C ARG A 60 -3.04 -33.21 9.64
N ASP A 61 -3.82 -34.04 8.96
CA ASP A 61 -4.46 -33.75 7.68
C ASP A 61 -5.91 -33.23 7.82
N SER A 62 -6.29 -32.75 9.01
CA SER A 62 -7.58 -32.09 9.24
C SER A 62 -7.55 -30.62 8.81
N TYR A 63 -8.74 -30.07 8.53
CA TYR A 63 -8.88 -28.64 8.21
C TYR A 63 -8.29 -27.78 9.33
N PHE A 64 -8.57 -28.14 10.59
CA PHE A 64 -8.07 -27.40 11.75
C PHE A 64 -6.55 -27.40 11.84
N GLN A 65 -5.88 -28.55 11.65
CA GLN A 65 -4.42 -28.62 11.70
C GLN A 65 -3.76 -27.92 10.52
N ILE A 66 -4.31 -28.05 9.31
CA ILE A 66 -3.80 -27.37 8.12
C ILE A 66 -3.99 -25.86 8.25
N ALA A 67 -5.17 -25.38 8.66
CA ALA A 67 -5.40 -23.96 8.96
C ALA A 67 -4.43 -23.44 10.05
N GLY A 68 -4.16 -24.27 11.06
CA GLY A 68 -3.29 -23.93 12.18
C GLY A 68 -1.80 -23.85 11.85
N ILE A 69 -1.37 -24.20 10.64
CA ILE A 69 0.02 -23.97 10.18
C ILE A 69 0.35 -22.47 10.24
N HIS A 70 -0.61 -21.63 9.87
CA HIS A 70 -0.41 -20.18 9.78
C HIS A 70 -0.17 -19.51 11.13
N GLY A 71 -0.89 -19.94 12.17
CA GLY A 71 -0.95 -19.25 13.46
C GLY A 71 -1.25 -20.20 14.61
N TYR A 72 -2.31 -19.93 15.37
CA TYR A 72 -2.74 -20.83 16.43
C TYR A 72 -3.06 -22.22 15.85
N PRO A 73 -2.75 -23.31 16.57
CA PRO A 73 -2.36 -23.35 17.99
C PRO A 73 -0.85 -23.30 18.26
N TYR A 74 -0.02 -22.87 17.30
CA TYR A 74 1.44 -22.81 17.42
C TYR A 74 2.09 -24.17 17.74
N ILE A 75 1.73 -25.18 16.96
CA ILE A 75 2.29 -26.53 17.09
C ILE A 75 2.97 -26.97 15.79
N PRO A 76 3.97 -27.86 15.86
CA PRO A 76 4.63 -28.36 14.67
C PRO A 76 3.64 -29.08 13.76
N TRP A 77 3.68 -28.77 12.48
CA TRP A 77 2.93 -29.51 11.46
C TRP A 77 3.91 -30.25 10.58
N ASP A 78 3.74 -31.57 10.48
CA ASP A 78 4.58 -32.46 9.67
C ASP A 78 6.10 -32.41 9.95
N GLU A 79 6.51 -31.99 11.16
CA GLU A 79 7.92 -31.89 11.57
C GLU A 79 8.15 -32.66 12.88
N PRO A 80 8.31 -33.99 12.84
CA PRO A 80 8.29 -34.86 14.02
C PRO A 80 9.46 -34.62 15.00
N SER A 81 10.56 -34.04 14.50
CA SER A 81 11.74 -33.69 15.29
C SER A 81 11.66 -32.32 15.93
N THR A 82 10.70 -31.48 15.54
CA THR A 82 10.55 -30.12 16.07
C THR A 82 9.61 -30.14 17.28
N THR A 83 10.06 -29.58 18.39
CA THR A 83 9.28 -29.46 19.63
C THR A 83 8.49 -28.14 19.65
N ARG A 84 7.42 -28.10 20.46
CA ARG A 84 6.68 -26.83 20.71
C ARG A 84 7.57 -25.73 21.31
N LYS A 85 8.59 -26.12 22.08
CA LYS A 85 9.55 -25.18 22.66
C LYS A 85 10.41 -24.53 21.58
N GLU A 86 10.79 -25.27 20.53
CA GLU A 86 11.58 -24.77 19.40
C GLU A 86 10.76 -23.86 18.48
N ILE A 87 9.46 -24.12 18.32
CA ILE A 87 8.55 -23.22 17.57
C ILE A 87 8.21 -21.97 18.39
N GLY A 88 8.14 -22.08 19.71
CA GLY A 88 8.09 -20.93 20.61
C GLY A 88 6.80 -20.10 20.51
N ARG A 89 5.61 -20.71 20.58
CA ARG A 89 4.29 -20.04 20.50
C ARG A 89 4.12 -19.12 19.27
N LYS A 90 4.76 -19.45 18.15
CA LYS A 90 4.75 -18.67 16.91
C LYS A 90 4.17 -19.50 15.75
N GLY A 91 3.51 -18.84 14.80
CA GLY A 91 3.00 -19.48 13.58
C GLY A 91 4.09 -19.63 12.51
N TYR A 92 3.86 -20.47 11.50
CA TYR A 92 4.81 -20.60 10.38
C TYR A 92 4.66 -19.49 9.34
N CYS A 93 3.56 -18.73 9.36
CA CYS A 93 3.28 -17.73 8.32
C CYS A 93 4.36 -16.66 8.23
N VAL A 94 4.63 -16.23 7.00
CA VAL A 94 5.66 -15.23 6.72
C VAL A 94 5.00 -13.92 6.27
N HIS A 95 5.09 -12.90 7.12
CA HIS A 95 4.60 -11.54 6.89
C HIS A 95 5.74 -10.53 7.12
N ALA A 96 5.63 -9.33 6.53
CA ALA A 96 6.68 -8.31 6.49
C ALA A 96 8.01 -8.85 5.93
N ASN A 97 7.94 -9.69 4.90
CA ASN A 97 9.12 -10.33 4.33
C ASN A 97 8.94 -10.70 2.86
N ASN A 98 10.05 -10.74 2.11
CA ASN A 98 10.10 -11.16 0.71
C ASN A 98 9.65 -12.61 0.47
N LEU A 99 9.64 -13.45 1.50
CA LEU A 99 9.07 -14.79 1.44
C LEU A 99 7.53 -14.83 1.50
N PHE A 100 6.85 -13.70 1.72
CA PHE A 100 5.38 -13.66 1.81
C PHE A 100 4.70 -14.33 0.59
N PRO A 101 4.94 -13.92 -0.68
CA PRO A 101 4.31 -14.58 -1.81
C PRO A 101 4.70 -16.06 -1.98
N PRO A 102 6.00 -16.44 -1.98
CA PRO A 102 6.41 -17.82 -2.24
C PRO A 102 6.06 -18.77 -1.08
N TRP A 103 5.89 -18.31 0.16
CA TRP A 103 5.46 -19.15 1.27
C TRP A 103 3.98 -19.52 1.20
N HIS A 104 3.11 -18.58 0.80
CA HIS A 104 1.67 -18.82 0.70
C HIS A 104 1.30 -19.72 -0.50
N ARG A 105 2.12 -19.77 -1.55
CA ARG A 105 1.90 -20.63 -2.73
C ARG A 105 1.85 -22.15 -2.41
N PRO A 106 2.84 -22.78 -1.75
CA PRO A 106 2.76 -24.18 -1.34
C PRO A 106 1.70 -24.43 -0.27
N TYR A 107 1.32 -23.40 0.50
CA TYR A 107 0.19 -23.51 1.42
C TYR A 107 -1.15 -23.68 0.69
N MET A 108 -1.36 -22.93 -0.40
CA MET A 108 -2.51 -23.13 -1.29
C MET A 108 -2.47 -24.50 -1.98
N LEU A 109 -1.28 -24.98 -2.37
CA LEU A 109 -1.13 -26.32 -2.94
C LEU A 109 -1.53 -27.43 -1.96
N LEU A 110 -1.11 -27.33 -0.69
CA LEU A 110 -1.48 -28.29 0.35
C LEU A 110 -3.01 -28.38 0.49
N TYR A 111 -3.66 -27.22 0.59
CA TYR A 111 -5.12 -27.16 0.72
C TYR A 111 -5.86 -27.72 -0.50
N GLU A 112 -5.44 -27.31 -1.70
CA GLU A 112 -5.98 -27.80 -2.98
C GLU A 112 -5.80 -29.32 -3.12
N GLN A 113 -4.59 -29.83 -2.86
CA GLN A 113 -4.27 -31.25 -2.95
C GLN A 113 -5.11 -32.07 -1.97
N ARG A 114 -5.24 -31.62 -0.71
CA ARG A 114 -6.01 -32.36 0.30
C ARG A 114 -7.49 -32.49 -0.07
N LEU A 115 -8.08 -31.43 -0.62
CA LEU A 115 -9.46 -31.47 -1.12
C LEU A 115 -9.61 -32.45 -2.28
N TYR A 116 -8.69 -32.43 -3.25
CA TYR A 116 -8.69 -33.37 -4.37
C TYR A 116 -8.58 -34.82 -3.89
N GLU A 117 -7.67 -35.11 -2.96
CA GLU A 117 -7.51 -36.44 -2.36
C GLU A 117 -8.82 -36.93 -1.73
N ILE A 118 -9.55 -36.06 -1.03
CA ILE A 118 -10.85 -36.39 -0.44
C ILE A 118 -11.89 -36.64 -1.54
N MET A 119 -11.92 -35.82 -2.60
CA MET A 119 -12.82 -36.03 -3.74
C MET A 119 -12.64 -37.44 -4.33
N VAL A 120 -11.40 -37.80 -4.70
CA VAL A 120 -11.12 -39.04 -5.43
C VAL A 120 -11.12 -40.29 -4.57
N ASN A 121 -10.67 -40.21 -3.32
CA ASN A 121 -10.51 -41.37 -2.44
C ASN A 121 -11.71 -41.62 -1.51
N GLU A 122 -12.52 -40.60 -1.20
CA GLU A 122 -13.60 -40.72 -0.20
C GLU A 122 -15.00 -40.43 -0.75
N ILE A 123 -15.15 -39.40 -1.60
CA ILE A 123 -16.46 -38.97 -2.11
C ILE A 123 -16.88 -39.76 -3.35
N ILE A 124 -16.09 -39.71 -4.41
CA ILE A 124 -16.41 -40.33 -5.70
C ILE A 124 -16.65 -41.85 -5.61
N PRO A 125 -15.89 -42.63 -4.82
CA PRO A 125 -16.13 -44.08 -4.70
C PRO A 125 -17.52 -44.47 -4.20
N ARG A 126 -18.26 -43.55 -3.57
CA ARG A 126 -19.64 -43.78 -3.11
C ARG A 126 -20.67 -43.76 -4.25
N TYR A 127 -20.28 -43.26 -5.43
CA TYR A 127 -21.15 -43.11 -6.60
C TYR A 127 -20.63 -43.90 -7.80
N PRO A 128 -20.60 -45.25 -7.73
CA PRO A 128 -19.97 -46.09 -8.76
C PRO A 128 -20.53 -45.87 -10.16
N ASN A 129 -21.84 -45.59 -10.29
CA ASN A 129 -22.50 -45.34 -11.58
C ASN A 129 -22.09 -44.02 -12.25
N TYR A 130 -21.50 -43.09 -11.50
CA TYR A 130 -21.07 -41.77 -11.99
C TYR A 130 -19.55 -41.57 -11.91
N LYS A 131 -18.82 -42.62 -11.51
CA LYS A 131 -17.40 -42.56 -11.15
C LYS A 131 -16.54 -41.91 -12.23
N ASP A 132 -16.65 -42.35 -13.49
CA ASP A 132 -15.79 -41.85 -14.58
C ASP A 132 -16.01 -40.36 -14.84
N ARG A 133 -17.27 -39.93 -14.89
CA ARG A 133 -17.64 -38.52 -15.04
C ARG A 133 -17.12 -37.68 -13.87
N TYR A 134 -17.25 -38.17 -12.65
CA TYR A 134 -16.82 -37.42 -11.46
C TYR A 134 -15.30 -37.36 -11.34
N LEU A 135 -14.60 -38.43 -11.72
CA LEU A 135 -13.13 -38.41 -11.82
C LEU A 135 -12.68 -37.40 -12.87
N GLU A 136 -13.30 -37.36 -14.04
CA GLU A 136 -12.95 -36.38 -15.07
C GLU A 136 -13.12 -34.93 -14.59
N ALA A 137 -14.22 -34.67 -13.87
CA ALA A 137 -14.44 -33.37 -13.23
C ALA A 137 -13.37 -33.06 -12.17
N ALA A 138 -13.07 -34.00 -11.26
CA ALA A 138 -12.08 -33.82 -10.20
C ALA A 138 -10.67 -33.55 -10.75
N ARG A 139 -10.26 -34.26 -11.80
CA ARG A 139 -8.92 -34.11 -12.42
C ARG A 139 -8.69 -32.72 -12.99
N THR A 140 -9.74 -32.08 -13.47
CA THR A 140 -9.70 -30.74 -14.06
C THR A 140 -10.06 -29.63 -13.07
N TRP A 141 -10.44 -29.97 -11.83
CA TRP A 141 -10.73 -29.00 -10.78
C TRP A 141 -9.44 -28.42 -10.19
N ARG A 142 -9.45 -27.13 -9.87
CA ARG A 142 -8.43 -26.42 -9.09
C ARG A 142 -9.11 -25.46 -8.12
N LEU A 143 -8.41 -25.06 -7.06
CA LEU A 143 -8.91 -24.15 -6.04
C LEU A 143 -9.34 -22.81 -6.68
N PRO A 144 -10.61 -22.39 -6.61
CA PRO A 144 -11.04 -21.12 -7.19
C PRO A 144 -10.44 -19.91 -6.45
N PHE A 145 -10.26 -18.80 -7.17
CA PHE A 145 -9.85 -17.51 -6.59
C PHE A 145 -11.04 -16.56 -6.46
N TRP A 146 -10.96 -15.63 -5.52
CA TRP A 146 -11.93 -14.56 -5.36
C TRP A 146 -11.36 -13.21 -5.80
N ASP A 147 -11.84 -12.70 -6.94
CA ASP A 147 -11.41 -11.40 -7.48
C ASP A 147 -12.16 -10.24 -6.82
N TRP A 148 -11.81 -9.95 -5.56
CA TRP A 148 -12.36 -8.84 -4.79
C TRP A 148 -12.07 -7.47 -5.40
N ALA A 149 -11.03 -7.34 -6.25
CA ALA A 149 -10.71 -6.08 -6.91
C ALA A 149 -11.71 -5.78 -8.03
N LYS A 150 -12.07 -6.81 -8.81
CA LYS A 150 -13.08 -6.70 -9.86
C LYS A 150 -14.51 -6.69 -9.31
N ASN A 151 -14.77 -7.49 -8.28
CA ASN A 151 -16.08 -7.65 -7.66
C ASN A 151 -15.94 -7.47 -6.14
N PRO A 152 -16.05 -6.23 -5.60
CA PRO A 152 -15.81 -5.90 -4.19
C PRO A 152 -16.96 -6.34 -3.28
N ARG A 153 -17.22 -7.64 -3.26
CA ARG A 153 -18.26 -8.28 -2.44
C ARG A 153 -17.87 -9.71 -2.13
N MET A 154 -18.43 -10.22 -1.06
CA MET A 154 -18.32 -11.62 -0.68
C MET A 154 -18.83 -12.53 -1.83
N PRO A 155 -18.13 -13.65 -2.11
CA PRO A 155 -18.56 -14.57 -3.16
C PRO A 155 -19.97 -15.10 -2.91
N ARG A 156 -20.76 -15.27 -3.97
CA ARG A 156 -22.21 -15.51 -3.89
C ARG A 156 -22.57 -16.68 -2.96
N TYR A 157 -21.92 -17.82 -3.15
CA TYR A 157 -22.25 -19.03 -2.38
C TYR A 157 -21.59 -19.10 -1.01
N VAL A 158 -20.70 -18.17 -0.65
CA VAL A 158 -20.16 -18.07 0.71
C VAL A 158 -21.24 -17.59 1.69
N ARG A 159 -22.23 -16.85 1.21
CA ARG A 159 -23.21 -16.13 2.05
C ARG A 159 -24.36 -16.97 2.57
N TYR A 160 -24.60 -18.13 1.96
CA TYR A 160 -25.75 -18.96 2.31
C TYR A 160 -25.37 -19.96 3.40
N LYS A 161 -26.09 -19.96 4.52
CA LYS A 161 -25.86 -20.92 5.62
C LYS A 161 -26.05 -22.39 5.19
N SER A 162 -26.93 -22.62 4.23
CA SER A 162 -27.21 -23.95 3.67
C SER A 162 -27.40 -23.88 2.17
N LEU A 163 -27.10 -24.98 1.48
CA LEU A 163 -27.24 -25.12 0.04
C LEU A 163 -28.06 -26.38 -0.28
N GLU A 164 -28.95 -26.29 -1.27
CA GLU A 164 -29.60 -27.45 -1.89
C GLU A 164 -28.70 -27.98 -3.00
N ILE A 165 -28.36 -29.26 -2.96
CA ILE A 165 -27.54 -29.94 -3.97
C ILE A 165 -28.26 -31.18 -4.50
N GLU A 166 -27.91 -31.58 -5.72
CA GLU A 166 -28.36 -32.81 -6.37
C GLU A 166 -27.12 -33.50 -6.96
N PHE A 167 -26.84 -34.74 -6.51
CA PHE A 167 -25.60 -35.43 -6.86
C PHE A 167 -25.80 -36.95 -6.87
N GLY A 168 -25.08 -37.67 -7.73
CA GLY A 168 -25.09 -39.13 -7.75
C GLY A 168 -26.41 -39.78 -8.18
N GLY A 169 -27.32 -39.04 -8.82
CA GLY A 169 -28.68 -39.51 -9.10
C GLY A 169 -29.57 -39.59 -7.85
N GLU A 170 -29.11 -39.04 -6.72
CA GLU A 170 -29.87 -38.96 -5.49
C GLU A 170 -30.87 -37.79 -5.53
N PRO A 171 -31.98 -37.87 -4.76
CA PRO A 171 -32.87 -36.73 -4.58
C PRO A 171 -32.13 -35.49 -4.07
N LYS A 172 -32.67 -34.31 -4.38
CA LYS A 172 -32.20 -33.04 -3.84
C LYS A 172 -32.09 -33.09 -2.31
N VAL A 173 -30.94 -32.67 -1.79
CA VAL A 173 -30.65 -32.64 -0.35
C VAL A 173 -30.11 -31.28 0.06
N VAL A 174 -30.53 -30.81 1.23
CA VAL A 174 -30.01 -29.59 1.84
C VAL A 174 -28.80 -29.93 2.72
N ILE A 175 -27.67 -29.29 2.46
CA ILE A 175 -26.46 -29.41 3.28
C ILE A 175 -26.16 -28.09 4.00
N SER A 176 -25.61 -28.17 5.21
CA SER A 176 -24.88 -27.04 5.79
C SER A 176 -23.74 -26.66 4.86
N ASN A 177 -23.61 -25.37 4.56
CA ASN A 177 -22.61 -24.87 3.63
C ASN A 177 -21.25 -24.76 4.33
N PRO A 178 -20.23 -25.53 3.91
CA PRO A 178 -18.91 -25.47 4.52
C PRO A 178 -18.12 -24.20 4.18
N LEU A 179 -18.62 -23.36 3.25
CA LEU A 179 -18.04 -22.06 2.92
C LEU A 179 -18.55 -20.91 3.81
N TYR A 180 -19.70 -21.10 4.45
CA TYR A 180 -20.37 -20.04 5.22
C TYR A 180 -19.57 -19.64 6.46
N GLN A 181 -19.15 -20.64 7.24
CA GLN A 181 -18.26 -20.50 8.37
C GLN A 181 -17.61 -21.85 8.63
N PHE A 182 -16.39 -21.86 9.16
CA PHE A 182 -15.85 -23.10 9.74
C PHE A 182 -16.48 -23.30 11.11
N ARG A 183 -16.89 -24.54 11.41
CA ARG A 183 -17.34 -24.95 12.73
C ARG A 183 -16.59 -26.21 13.14
N MET A 184 -16.12 -26.24 14.38
CA MET A 184 -15.45 -27.40 14.97
C MET A 184 -16.36 -28.64 14.87
N PRO A 185 -15.87 -29.75 14.29
CA PRO A 185 -16.73 -30.88 13.91
C PRO A 185 -17.26 -31.71 15.08
N ASN A 186 -16.81 -31.41 16.29
CA ASN A 186 -17.20 -32.08 17.53
C ASN A 186 -17.84 -31.12 18.55
N ASP A 187 -18.19 -29.91 18.11
CA ASP A 187 -18.76 -28.83 18.92
C ASP A 187 -17.95 -28.47 20.18
N LYS A 188 -16.66 -28.87 20.24
CA LYS A 188 -15.76 -28.44 21.30
C LYS A 188 -15.19 -27.07 20.97
N LYS A 189 -14.99 -26.28 22.02
CA LYS A 189 -14.28 -24.99 21.95
C LYS A 189 -12.87 -25.18 21.41
N MET A 190 -12.41 -24.24 20.60
CA MET A 190 -11.09 -24.29 19.95
C MET A 190 -9.93 -24.36 20.96
N LYS A 191 -10.10 -23.85 22.19
CA LYS A 191 -9.11 -23.97 23.27
C LYS A 191 -8.73 -25.40 23.62
N VAL A 192 -9.63 -26.37 23.41
CA VAL A 192 -9.34 -27.80 23.61
C VAL A 192 -8.17 -28.25 22.72
N TYR A 193 -7.97 -27.56 21.60
CA TYR A 193 -6.92 -27.81 20.63
C TYR A 193 -5.81 -26.76 20.65
N GLY A 194 -5.80 -25.86 21.64
CA GLY A 194 -4.70 -24.92 21.90
C GLY A 194 -4.84 -23.53 21.28
N VAL A 195 -6.04 -23.16 20.80
CA VAL A 195 -6.31 -21.75 20.43
C VAL A 195 -6.51 -20.93 21.70
N GLY A 196 -5.81 -19.80 21.78
CA GLY A 196 -5.86 -18.88 22.93
C GLY A 196 -6.65 -17.61 22.65
N SER A 197 -6.53 -16.66 23.59
CA SER A 197 -7.07 -15.31 23.47
C SER A 197 -6.03 -14.35 22.87
N ILE A 198 -6.50 -13.29 22.21
CA ILE A 198 -5.65 -12.23 21.64
C ILE A 198 -5.96 -10.93 22.38
N VAL A 199 -4.94 -10.23 22.88
CA VAL A 199 -5.06 -9.02 23.70
C VAL A 199 -4.88 -7.76 22.84
N ASN A 200 -5.63 -6.70 23.13
CA ASN A 200 -5.49 -5.37 22.51
C ASN A 200 -4.36 -4.56 23.17
N PHE A 201 -3.86 -3.52 22.48
CA PHE A 201 -2.71 -2.69 22.94
C PHE A 201 -2.95 -1.98 24.26
N ASP A 202 -4.18 -1.51 24.47
CA ASP A 202 -4.59 -0.74 25.65
C ASP A 202 -4.68 -1.60 26.94
N GLY A 203 -4.36 -2.90 26.85
CA GLY A 203 -4.65 -3.85 27.92
C GLY A 203 -6.15 -4.10 28.07
N GLY A 204 -6.95 -3.79 27.04
CA GLY A 204 -8.38 -4.04 26.97
C GLY A 204 -8.72 -5.52 27.03
N LYS A 205 -10.01 -5.84 27.17
CA LYS A 205 -10.46 -7.23 27.35
C LYS A 205 -9.99 -8.10 26.16
N PRO A 206 -9.25 -9.20 26.41
CA PRO A 206 -8.81 -10.10 25.35
C PRO A 206 -10.00 -10.65 24.55
N LEU A 207 -9.85 -10.73 23.23
CA LEU A 207 -10.75 -11.47 22.36
C LEU A 207 -10.44 -12.96 22.49
N ASP A 208 -11.33 -13.69 23.15
CA ASP A 208 -11.11 -15.10 23.48
C ASP A 208 -11.54 -16.04 22.34
N TYR A 209 -10.73 -16.12 21.29
CA TYR A 209 -10.95 -17.04 20.17
C TYR A 209 -10.91 -18.51 20.59
N GLY A 210 -10.29 -18.82 21.73
CA GLY A 210 -10.31 -20.16 22.33
C GLY A 210 -11.72 -20.61 22.72
N GLU A 211 -12.62 -19.68 23.05
CA GLU A 211 -14.02 -19.99 23.40
C GLU A 211 -14.91 -20.23 22.17
N CYS A 212 -14.46 -19.85 20.98
CA CYS A 212 -15.16 -20.06 19.72
C CYS A 212 -15.26 -21.55 19.39
N ILE A 213 -16.39 -21.92 18.79
CA ILE A 213 -16.65 -23.20 18.13
C ILE A 213 -16.77 -22.97 16.62
N ALA A 214 -17.09 -21.75 16.19
CA ALA A 214 -17.13 -21.38 14.79
C ALA A 214 -16.53 -19.99 14.51
N THR A 215 -16.19 -19.76 13.25
CA THR A 215 -15.59 -18.49 12.80
C THR A 215 -16.61 -17.38 12.65
N SER A 216 -16.14 -16.14 12.77
CA SER A 216 -16.95 -14.90 12.68
C SER A 216 -16.39 -13.94 11.63
N ARG A 217 -17.29 -13.20 10.97
CA ARG A 217 -17.02 -12.09 10.05
C ARG A 217 -17.82 -10.86 10.47
N CYS A 218 -17.11 -9.74 10.66
CA CYS A 218 -17.63 -8.43 11.06
C CYS A 218 -18.56 -8.44 12.29
N PRO A 219 -18.25 -9.16 13.40
CA PRO A 219 -19.10 -9.16 14.58
C PRO A 219 -19.14 -7.77 15.23
N THR A 220 -20.29 -7.40 15.80
CA THR A 220 -20.42 -6.18 16.61
C THR A 220 -19.81 -6.36 18.00
N GLU A 221 -19.48 -5.27 18.68
CA GLU A 221 -18.97 -5.32 20.07
C GLU A 221 -19.94 -6.04 21.02
N LYS A 222 -21.24 -5.79 20.88
CA LYS A 222 -22.28 -6.44 21.67
C LYS A 222 -22.32 -7.96 21.44
N GLU A 223 -22.14 -8.41 20.20
CA GLU A 223 -22.11 -9.84 19.87
C GLU A 223 -20.84 -10.52 20.38
N ARG A 224 -19.69 -9.83 20.37
CA ARG A 224 -18.46 -10.33 20.99
C ARG A 224 -18.55 -10.41 22.51
N ALA A 225 -19.33 -9.50 23.13
CA ALA A 225 -19.54 -9.49 24.58
C ALA A 225 -20.51 -10.57 25.08
N ASP A 226 -21.32 -11.16 24.20
CA ASP A 226 -22.23 -12.27 24.52
C ASP A 226 -21.52 -13.62 24.32
N PRO A 227 -21.23 -14.39 25.39
CA PRO A 227 -20.45 -15.62 25.28
C PRO A 227 -21.10 -16.72 24.41
N GLU A 228 -22.43 -16.78 24.33
CA GLU A 228 -23.12 -17.80 23.55
C GLU A 228 -23.11 -17.44 22.06
N VAL A 229 -23.33 -16.16 21.75
CA VAL A 229 -23.25 -15.63 20.39
C VAL A 229 -21.82 -15.73 19.86
N TRP A 230 -20.84 -15.25 20.64
CA TRP A 230 -19.42 -15.31 20.28
C TRP A 230 -18.96 -16.75 20.03
N ALA A 231 -19.32 -17.69 20.91
CA ALA A 231 -18.93 -19.09 20.76
C ALA A 231 -19.47 -19.72 19.46
N ASN A 232 -20.66 -19.33 19.00
CA ASN A 232 -21.28 -19.92 17.81
C ASN A 232 -20.92 -19.22 16.49
N GLY A 233 -20.18 -18.11 16.57
CA GLY A 233 -19.76 -17.31 15.43
C GLY A 233 -20.90 -16.48 14.83
N VAL A 234 -20.53 -15.34 14.24
CA VAL A 234 -21.45 -14.41 13.59
C VAL A 234 -20.93 -14.05 12.20
N VAL A 235 -21.80 -14.01 11.19
CA VAL A 235 -21.42 -13.72 9.80
C VAL A 235 -22.25 -12.55 9.29
N HIS A 236 -21.64 -11.37 9.21
CA HIS A 236 -22.22 -10.15 8.65
C HIS A 236 -21.58 -9.80 7.30
N ASP A 237 -21.81 -10.65 6.29
CA ASP A 237 -21.23 -10.47 4.95
C ASP A 237 -21.69 -9.17 4.25
N ASP A 238 -22.82 -8.57 4.64
CA ASP A 238 -23.25 -7.26 4.14
C ASP A 238 -22.40 -6.10 4.68
N VAL A 239 -21.86 -6.24 5.89
CA VAL A 239 -20.89 -5.30 6.45
C VAL A 239 -19.55 -5.47 5.75
N ALA A 240 -19.12 -6.71 5.48
CA ALA A 240 -17.92 -6.96 4.70
C ALA A 240 -18.01 -6.40 3.28
N ASP A 241 -19.16 -6.58 2.60
CA ASP A 241 -19.43 -5.96 1.30
C ASP A 241 -19.29 -4.43 1.37
N LYS A 242 -19.87 -3.80 2.41
CA LYS A 242 -19.75 -2.36 2.61
C LYS A 242 -18.28 -1.97 2.73
N LEU A 243 -17.52 -2.56 3.65
CA LEU A 243 -16.10 -2.23 3.84
C LEU A 243 -15.26 -2.40 2.56
N MET A 244 -15.54 -3.41 1.74
CA MET A 244 -14.86 -3.63 0.46
C MET A 244 -15.30 -2.66 -0.65
N ALA A 245 -16.54 -2.19 -0.61
CA ALA A 245 -17.18 -1.37 -1.63
C ALA A 245 -17.33 0.12 -1.24
N GLU A 246 -16.94 0.50 -0.01
CA GLU A 246 -17.12 1.84 0.55
C GLU A 246 -16.20 2.85 -0.16
N HIS A 247 -16.65 3.24 -1.35
CA HIS A 247 -16.04 4.22 -2.27
C HIS A 247 -17.10 5.24 -2.69
N SER A 248 -18.26 5.29 -2.02
CA SER A 248 -19.28 6.28 -2.30
C SER A 248 -18.77 7.71 -2.10
N SER A 249 -17.62 7.90 -1.45
CA SER A 249 -16.89 9.16 -1.40
C SER A 249 -15.84 9.32 -2.52
N VAL A 250 -15.36 8.23 -3.13
CA VAL A 250 -14.27 8.21 -4.13
C VAL A 250 -14.77 8.15 -5.59
N THR A 251 -15.75 7.31 -5.93
CA THR A 251 -16.33 7.22 -7.30
C THR A 251 -17.82 6.90 -7.26
N ASP A 252 -18.55 7.13 -8.36
CA ASP A 252 -19.95 6.68 -8.53
C ASP A 252 -20.02 5.30 -9.23
N GLU A 253 -18.86 4.78 -9.68
CA GLU A 253 -18.75 3.48 -10.33
C GLU A 253 -18.70 2.33 -9.31
N SER A 254 -19.15 1.14 -9.71
CA SER A 254 -19.24 -0.04 -8.84
C SER A 254 -17.92 -0.81 -8.64
N TYR A 255 -16.77 -0.21 -8.93
CA TYR A 255 -15.46 -0.86 -8.79
C TYR A 255 -14.93 -0.69 -7.36
N GLY A 256 -14.24 -1.71 -6.82
CA GLY A 256 -13.74 -1.72 -5.44
C GLY A 256 -12.53 -0.81 -5.18
N SER A 257 -12.25 -0.47 -3.92
CA SER A 257 -11.14 0.39 -3.43
C SER A 257 -9.81 -0.18 -3.85
N ALA A 258 -9.77 -1.49 -3.97
CA ALA A 258 -8.58 -2.21 -4.29
C ALA A 258 -8.36 -2.38 -5.79
N ALA A 259 -9.31 -2.02 -6.66
CA ALA A 259 -9.13 -2.05 -8.11
C ALA A 259 -7.99 -1.12 -8.55
N GLU A 260 -8.03 0.15 -8.18
CA GLU A 260 -6.97 1.10 -8.55
C GLU A 260 -5.63 0.75 -7.88
N LEU A 261 -5.65 0.14 -6.68
CA LEU A 261 -4.44 -0.39 -6.05
C LEU A 261 -3.83 -1.54 -6.86
N ILE A 262 -4.65 -2.51 -7.31
CA ILE A 262 -4.19 -3.61 -8.16
C ILE A 262 -3.71 -3.11 -9.52
N TYR A 263 -4.40 -2.13 -10.10
CA TYR A 263 -3.96 -1.48 -11.31
C TYR A 263 -2.52 -0.97 -11.18
N ARG A 264 -2.25 -0.15 -10.16
CA ARG A 264 -0.92 0.43 -9.92
C ARG A 264 0.11 -0.62 -9.56
N LEU A 265 -0.24 -1.61 -8.73
CA LEU A 265 0.64 -2.72 -8.37
C LEU A 265 1.15 -3.47 -9.61
N LEU A 266 0.29 -3.64 -10.62
CA LEU A 266 0.61 -4.39 -11.84
C LEU A 266 1.17 -3.52 -12.98
N THR A 267 1.01 -2.20 -12.94
CA THR A 267 1.51 -1.30 -14.01
C THR A 267 2.71 -0.46 -13.63
N TYR A 268 2.99 -0.25 -12.34
CA TYR A 268 4.15 0.52 -11.90
C TYR A 268 5.45 -0.29 -12.06
N PRO A 269 6.52 0.31 -12.63
CA PRO A 269 7.83 -0.31 -12.64
C PRO A 269 8.37 -0.45 -11.21
N MET A 270 8.56 -1.68 -10.74
CA MET A 270 9.11 -1.97 -9.41
C MET A 270 9.89 -3.28 -9.38
N ASP A 271 10.83 -3.39 -8.43
CA ASP A 271 11.53 -4.64 -8.16
C ASP A 271 10.74 -5.54 -7.21
N TYR A 272 11.05 -6.84 -7.23
CA TYR A 272 10.34 -7.85 -6.42
C TYR A 272 10.19 -7.48 -4.93
N PRO A 273 11.23 -6.96 -4.23
CA PRO A 273 11.08 -6.64 -2.81
C PRO A 273 10.08 -5.52 -2.50
N HIS A 274 9.84 -4.62 -3.45
CA HIS A 274 8.85 -3.56 -3.32
C HIS A 274 7.44 -4.10 -3.58
N PHE A 275 7.30 -5.00 -4.57
CA PHE A 275 6.05 -5.71 -4.86
C PHE A 275 5.61 -6.62 -3.71
N ALA A 276 6.54 -7.42 -3.17
CA ALA A 276 6.21 -8.58 -2.34
C ALA A 276 5.75 -8.23 -0.91
N THR A 277 6.28 -7.16 -0.31
CA THR A 277 6.07 -6.89 1.12
C THR A 277 6.05 -5.40 1.44
N LEU A 278 5.35 -5.07 2.53
CA LEU A 278 5.28 -3.73 3.11
C LEU A 278 6.50 -3.35 3.96
N ALA A 279 7.34 -4.29 4.35
CA ALA A 279 8.47 -4.02 5.23
C ALA A 279 9.58 -3.18 4.55
N ARG A 280 10.05 -2.14 5.24
CA ARG A 280 11.19 -1.29 4.87
C ARG A 280 12.15 -1.13 6.06
N ASP A 281 13.45 -1.08 5.79
CA ASP A 281 14.49 -0.70 6.77
C ASP A 281 14.53 0.83 6.96
N GLU A 282 14.96 1.31 8.14
CA GLU A 282 15.04 2.76 8.45
C GLU A 282 15.88 3.56 7.44
N THR A 283 16.91 2.94 6.86
CA THR A 283 17.79 3.57 5.87
C THR A 283 17.32 3.37 4.43
N ALA A 284 16.28 2.54 4.23
CA ALA A 284 15.85 2.08 2.92
C ALA A 284 17.05 1.60 2.06
N ALA A 285 18.06 0.96 2.64
CA ALA A 285 19.29 0.56 1.94
C ALA A 285 19.21 -0.88 1.40
N SER A 286 18.35 -1.71 2.01
CA SER A 286 18.22 -3.14 1.70
C SER A 286 17.58 -3.44 0.34
N ALA A 287 16.91 -2.47 -0.30
CA ALA A 287 16.36 -2.61 -1.64
C ALA A 287 17.19 -1.75 -2.62
N GLY A 288 18.21 -2.34 -3.25
CA GLY A 288 19.19 -1.64 -4.08
C GLY A 288 18.66 -0.43 -4.87
N ALA A 289 19.34 0.72 -4.71
CA ALA A 289 19.27 1.97 -5.49
C ALA A 289 17.92 2.63 -5.82
N SER A 290 16.74 2.03 -5.57
CA SER A 290 15.43 2.61 -5.94
C SER A 290 14.57 3.06 -4.75
N THR A 291 15.10 3.06 -3.54
CA THR A 291 14.32 3.33 -2.32
C THR A 291 13.80 4.75 -2.13
N SER A 292 14.12 5.67 -3.04
CA SER A 292 13.61 7.04 -3.04
C SER A 292 12.29 7.23 -3.80
N LYS A 293 11.77 6.21 -4.51
CA LYS A 293 10.55 6.36 -5.31
C LYS A 293 9.29 6.14 -4.48
N VAL A 294 8.39 7.13 -4.46
CA VAL A 294 7.07 7.03 -3.80
C VAL A 294 6.22 5.88 -4.36
N THR A 295 6.42 5.50 -5.62
CA THR A 295 5.74 4.34 -6.24
C THR A 295 6.12 3.01 -5.58
N ASN A 296 7.17 2.95 -4.77
CA ASN A 296 7.54 1.75 -4.02
C ASN A 296 6.77 1.60 -2.69
N ASP A 297 5.91 2.56 -2.35
CA ASP A 297 5.08 2.48 -1.14
C ASP A 297 3.85 1.58 -1.36
N ILE A 298 3.44 1.31 -2.61
CA ILE A 298 2.44 0.29 -2.95
C ILE A 298 3.07 -1.11 -2.99
N ASN A 299 2.41 -2.08 -2.38
CA ASN A 299 2.86 -3.46 -2.34
C ASN A 299 1.68 -4.43 -2.17
N MET A 300 1.88 -5.70 -2.51
CA MET A 300 0.84 -6.72 -2.48
C MET A 300 0.36 -7.04 -1.06
N GLU A 301 1.29 -7.07 -0.09
CA GLU A 301 0.98 -7.42 1.30
C GLU A 301 0.06 -6.37 1.95
N PHE A 302 0.27 -5.09 1.66
CA PHE A 302 -0.61 -4.01 2.09
C PHE A 302 -2.04 -4.21 1.59
N ILE A 303 -2.22 -4.49 0.30
CA ILE A 303 -3.56 -4.68 -0.27
C ILE A 303 -4.22 -5.93 0.33
N HIS A 304 -3.44 -7.01 0.51
CA HIS A 304 -3.87 -8.23 1.21
C HIS A 304 -4.39 -7.93 2.63
N ASN A 305 -3.67 -7.12 3.41
CA ASN A 305 -4.04 -6.78 4.78
C ASN A 305 -5.40 -6.10 4.87
N ASN A 306 -5.70 -5.20 3.94
CA ASN A 306 -6.99 -4.52 3.89
C ASN A 306 -8.14 -5.52 3.64
N ILE A 307 -7.97 -6.54 2.78
CA ILE A 307 -9.01 -7.56 2.58
C ILE A 307 -9.25 -8.37 3.84
N HIS A 308 -8.20 -8.72 4.57
CA HIS A 308 -8.30 -9.38 5.87
C HIS A 308 -9.17 -8.59 6.85
N TYR A 309 -8.96 -7.28 6.95
CA TYR A 309 -9.79 -6.41 7.76
C TYR A 309 -11.21 -6.25 7.22
N TRP A 310 -11.41 -6.02 5.93
CA TRP A 310 -12.74 -5.82 5.37
C TRP A 310 -13.64 -7.05 5.53
N VAL A 311 -13.07 -8.26 5.50
CA VAL A 311 -13.83 -9.51 5.76
C VAL A 311 -14.02 -9.78 7.25
N GLY A 312 -12.99 -9.55 8.06
CA GLY A 312 -13.07 -9.82 9.50
C GLY A 312 -13.81 -8.74 10.28
N GLY A 313 -13.79 -7.51 9.82
CA GLY A 313 -14.16 -6.32 10.57
C GLY A 313 -13.44 -6.25 11.92
N ASN A 314 -14.06 -5.55 12.86
CA ASN A 314 -13.60 -5.51 14.24
C ASN A 314 -13.76 -6.89 14.91
N GLY A 315 -12.67 -7.62 15.08
CA GLY A 315 -12.62 -8.84 15.90
C GLY A 315 -13.20 -10.10 15.25
N GLY A 316 -13.50 -10.09 13.94
CA GLY A 316 -13.74 -11.34 13.22
C GLY A 316 -12.44 -12.09 12.95
N HIS A 317 -12.54 -13.36 12.59
CA HIS A 317 -11.35 -14.22 12.48
C HIS A 317 -10.42 -13.75 11.36
N MET A 318 -10.96 -13.35 10.20
CA MET A 318 -10.17 -12.86 9.07
C MET A 318 -9.34 -11.61 9.40
N SER A 319 -9.67 -10.82 10.42
CA SER A 319 -8.91 -9.62 10.79
C SER A 319 -7.73 -9.92 11.73
N GLN A 320 -7.50 -11.19 12.11
CA GLN A 320 -6.50 -11.58 13.09
C GLN A 320 -5.55 -12.65 12.54
N ILE A 321 -4.25 -12.33 12.44
CA ILE A 321 -3.21 -13.24 11.91
C ILE A 321 -3.30 -14.66 12.50
N PRO A 322 -3.42 -14.84 13.84
CA PRO A 322 -3.35 -16.18 14.41
C PRO A 322 -4.53 -17.10 14.06
N VAL A 323 -5.67 -16.55 13.63
CA VAL A 323 -6.93 -17.30 13.46
C VAL A 323 -7.63 -17.07 12.11
N ALA A 324 -7.12 -16.20 11.25
CA ALA A 324 -7.73 -15.87 9.96
C ALA A 324 -7.97 -17.09 9.05
N THR A 325 -7.02 -18.03 9.06
CA THR A 325 -7.06 -19.25 8.22
C THR A 325 -8.17 -20.22 8.57
N PHE A 326 -8.76 -20.11 9.76
CA PHE A 326 -9.92 -20.93 10.10
C PHE A 326 -11.12 -20.54 9.24
N ASP A 327 -11.25 -19.30 8.79
CA ASP A 327 -12.38 -18.91 7.93
C ASP A 327 -12.20 -19.46 6.49
N PRO A 328 -13.21 -20.15 5.91
CA PRO A 328 -13.13 -20.67 4.54
C PRO A 328 -12.80 -19.61 3.47
N THR A 329 -13.09 -18.32 3.69
CA THR A 329 -12.79 -17.26 2.70
C THR A 329 -11.31 -16.96 2.58
N PHE A 330 -10.51 -17.30 3.60
CA PHE A 330 -9.05 -17.16 3.57
C PHE A 330 -8.45 -17.80 2.32
N TRP A 331 -8.88 -19.02 2.00
CA TRP A 331 -8.35 -19.81 0.90
C TRP A 331 -8.68 -19.21 -0.47
N LEU A 332 -9.88 -18.61 -0.61
CA LEU A 332 -10.28 -17.92 -1.85
C LEU A 332 -9.50 -16.61 -2.03
N HIS A 333 -9.30 -15.88 -0.93
CA HIS A 333 -8.51 -14.66 -0.90
C HIS A 333 -7.05 -14.91 -1.28
N HIS A 334 -6.38 -15.86 -0.62
CA HIS A 334 -4.97 -16.20 -0.88
C HIS A 334 -4.76 -16.85 -2.24
N CYS A 335 -5.76 -17.53 -2.79
CA CYS A 335 -5.75 -17.98 -4.17
C CYS A 335 -5.72 -16.80 -5.17
N ASN A 336 -6.39 -15.68 -4.86
CA ASN A 336 -6.27 -14.45 -5.66
C ASN A 336 -4.94 -13.71 -5.44
N ILE A 337 -4.37 -13.74 -4.23
CA ILE A 337 -3.01 -13.23 -4.00
C ILE A 337 -1.99 -14.00 -4.84
N ASP A 338 -2.10 -15.32 -4.88
CA ASP A 338 -1.25 -16.17 -5.71
C ASP A 338 -1.42 -15.91 -7.21
N ARG A 339 -2.66 -15.61 -7.65
CA ARG A 339 -2.97 -15.17 -9.01
C ARG A 339 -2.29 -13.84 -9.36
N LEU A 340 -2.43 -12.84 -8.51
CA LEU A 340 -1.80 -11.52 -8.71
C LEU A 340 -0.28 -11.64 -8.78
N PHE A 341 0.30 -12.50 -7.93
CA PHE A 341 1.71 -12.82 -7.99
C PHE A 341 2.11 -13.44 -9.33
N ALA A 342 1.36 -14.44 -9.83
CA ALA A 342 1.62 -15.03 -11.14
C ALA A 342 1.52 -14.01 -12.28
N ILE A 343 0.52 -13.12 -12.27
CA ILE A 343 0.38 -12.03 -13.26
C ILE A 343 1.59 -11.11 -13.21
N TRP A 344 2.02 -10.68 -12.01
CA TRP A 344 3.17 -9.82 -11.85
C TRP A 344 4.46 -10.49 -12.33
N GLN A 345 4.65 -11.79 -12.06
CA GLN A 345 5.80 -12.56 -12.56
C GLN A 345 5.83 -12.63 -14.10
N THR A 346 4.67 -12.75 -14.76
CA THR A 346 4.61 -12.73 -16.23
C THR A 346 4.89 -11.35 -16.81
N LEU A 347 4.45 -10.28 -16.14
CA LEU A 347 4.76 -8.90 -16.52
C LEU A 347 6.23 -8.53 -16.24
N ASN A 348 6.87 -9.18 -15.28
CA ASN A 348 8.21 -8.88 -14.79
C ASN A 348 9.11 -10.15 -14.72
N PRO A 349 9.34 -10.85 -15.85
CA PRO A 349 9.97 -12.18 -15.84
C PRO A 349 11.40 -12.20 -15.25
N ASP A 350 12.13 -11.10 -15.41
CA ASP A 350 13.52 -10.95 -14.95
C ASP A 350 13.64 -10.45 -13.51
N LYS A 351 12.52 -10.05 -12.87
CA LYS A 351 12.52 -9.49 -11.52
C LYS A 351 12.33 -10.59 -10.48
N TRP A 352 13.45 -11.05 -9.92
CA TRP A 352 13.48 -12.01 -8.83
C TRP A 352 14.59 -11.66 -7.85
N PHE A 353 14.42 -12.02 -6.58
CA PHE A 353 15.45 -11.83 -5.57
C PHE A 353 16.36 -13.06 -5.54
N GLU A 354 17.68 -12.89 -5.54
CA GLU A 354 18.63 -13.98 -5.29
C GLU A 354 18.99 -14.06 -3.81
N THR A 355 19.32 -12.89 -3.25
CA THR A 355 19.64 -12.68 -1.86
C THR A 355 18.97 -11.41 -1.40
N ASP A 356 18.48 -11.43 -0.17
CA ASP A 356 17.99 -10.27 0.54
C ASP A 356 18.79 -10.14 1.83
N ILE A 357 19.38 -8.95 2.02
CA ILE A 357 20.12 -8.62 3.24
C ILE A 357 19.12 -8.44 4.37
N GLN A 358 19.27 -9.22 5.43
CA GLN A 358 18.57 -9.15 6.73
C GLN A 358 17.34 -8.23 6.73
N ARG A 359 16.22 -8.73 6.21
CA ARG A 359 14.91 -8.22 6.64
C ARG A 359 14.56 -8.92 7.94
N PHE A 360 14.19 -8.12 8.93
CA PHE A 360 14.10 -8.49 10.35
C PHE A 360 12.98 -9.49 10.62
N PHE A 361 13.26 -10.74 10.29
CA PHE A 361 12.49 -11.94 10.54
C PHE A 361 13.31 -12.83 11.47
N ASP A 362 12.74 -13.40 12.54
CA ASP A 362 13.39 -14.48 13.29
C ASP A 362 13.40 -15.73 12.41
N GLN A 363 14.45 -15.81 11.62
CA GLN A 363 14.72 -16.84 10.62
C GLN A 363 14.81 -18.25 11.24
N LYS A 364 14.90 -18.38 12.57
CA LYS A 364 14.94 -19.67 13.25
C LYS A 364 13.68 -20.52 13.01
N ILE A 365 12.51 -19.91 12.81
CA ILE A 365 11.25 -20.66 12.56
C ILE A 365 11.21 -21.29 11.17
N VAL A 366 11.73 -20.62 10.15
CA VAL A 366 11.89 -21.21 8.81
C VAL A 366 13.22 -21.96 8.64
N GLY A 367 13.95 -22.16 9.74
CA GLY A 367 15.24 -22.89 9.75
C GLY A 367 16.37 -22.16 9.01
N SER A 368 16.25 -20.84 8.84
CA SER A 368 17.19 -19.98 8.13
C SER A 368 18.11 -19.26 9.14
N GLY A 369 19.38 -19.07 8.76
CA GLY A 369 20.29 -18.14 9.44
C GLY A 369 20.02 -16.70 9.02
N THR A 370 20.96 -15.78 9.28
CA THR A 370 20.82 -14.31 9.06
C THR A 370 20.40 -13.86 7.65
N LEU A 371 20.49 -14.70 6.63
CA LEU A 371 20.30 -14.33 5.23
C LEU A 371 19.10 -15.08 4.62
N ILE A 372 18.19 -14.34 3.98
CA ILE A 372 17.12 -14.92 3.17
C ILE A 372 17.56 -14.94 1.71
N THR A 373 17.31 -16.05 1.06
CA THR A 373 17.65 -16.27 -0.35
C THR A 373 16.46 -16.92 -1.05
N ASN A 374 16.53 -16.98 -2.37
CA ASN A 374 15.59 -17.77 -3.15
C ASN A 374 15.63 -19.29 -2.89
N LYS A 375 16.58 -19.77 -2.07
CA LYS A 375 16.73 -21.16 -1.64
C LYS A 375 16.36 -21.38 -0.17
N THR A 376 15.89 -20.34 0.52
CA THR A 376 15.46 -20.45 1.91
C THR A 376 14.34 -21.49 2.05
N PRO A 377 14.44 -22.44 2.99
CA PRO A 377 13.38 -23.44 3.19
C PRO A 377 12.05 -22.78 3.58
N LEU A 378 10.97 -23.18 2.92
CA LEU A 378 9.61 -22.75 3.18
C LEU A 378 8.93 -23.77 4.11
N ARG A 379 9.35 -23.78 5.38
CA ARG A 379 8.76 -24.67 6.39
C ARG A 379 7.27 -24.34 6.61
N PRO A 380 6.42 -25.35 6.90
CA PRO A 380 6.75 -26.78 7.08
C PRO A 380 6.48 -27.62 5.81
N PHE A 381 6.58 -27.03 4.62
CA PHE A 381 6.09 -27.67 3.41
C PHE A 381 7.13 -28.64 2.82
N HIS A 382 6.80 -29.94 2.80
CA HIS A 382 7.64 -30.99 2.23
C HIS A 382 7.20 -31.39 0.81
N LYS A 383 8.17 -31.64 -0.08
CA LYS A 383 7.99 -32.07 -1.49
C LYS A 383 7.83 -33.58 -1.62
N ASP A 384 8.36 -34.34 -0.67
CA ASP A 384 8.42 -35.80 -0.72
C ASP A 384 8.27 -36.42 0.68
N THR A 385 8.20 -37.76 0.71
CA THR A 385 8.04 -38.53 1.96
C THR A 385 9.30 -38.60 2.80
N THR A 386 10.43 -38.08 2.32
CA THR A 386 11.73 -38.08 3.03
C THR A 386 12.01 -36.76 3.77
N GLY A 387 11.22 -35.71 3.49
CA GLY A 387 11.29 -34.44 4.20
C GLY A 387 12.03 -33.34 3.44
N THR A 388 12.15 -33.41 2.11
CA THR A 388 12.73 -32.30 1.33
C THR A 388 11.81 -31.09 1.35
N LEU A 389 12.29 -29.94 1.82
CA LEU A 389 11.47 -28.72 1.93
C LEU A 389 11.32 -27.97 0.59
N TRP A 390 10.21 -27.26 0.42
CA TRP A 390 10.00 -26.28 -0.64
C TRP A 390 10.93 -25.06 -0.48
N THR A 391 11.25 -24.38 -1.58
CA THR A 391 12.02 -23.12 -1.61
C THR A 391 11.34 -22.10 -2.53
N PRO A 392 11.63 -20.79 -2.43
CA PRO A 392 11.10 -19.80 -3.37
C PRO A 392 11.32 -20.16 -4.83
N ASP A 393 12.52 -20.64 -5.21
CA ASP A 393 12.82 -21.07 -6.59
C ASP A 393 11.92 -22.23 -7.04
N ASP A 394 11.63 -23.20 -6.17
CA ASP A 394 10.72 -24.30 -6.50
C ASP A 394 9.29 -23.79 -6.81
N THR A 395 8.89 -22.68 -6.20
CA THR A 395 7.54 -22.11 -6.32
C THR A 395 7.39 -21.07 -7.43
N ARG A 396 8.50 -20.65 -8.06
CA ARG A 396 8.51 -19.56 -9.04
C ARG A 396 7.71 -19.91 -10.30
N ASP A 397 7.81 -21.15 -10.77
CA ASP A 397 7.14 -21.65 -11.97
C ASP A 397 5.87 -22.43 -11.58
N TRP A 398 4.74 -21.72 -11.46
CA TRP A 398 3.48 -22.31 -10.99
C TRP A 398 2.91 -23.38 -11.93
N PHE A 399 3.27 -23.36 -13.22
CA PHE A 399 2.86 -24.41 -14.16
C PHE A 399 3.37 -25.78 -13.74
N LYS A 400 4.62 -25.86 -13.25
CA LYS A 400 5.19 -27.12 -12.73
C LYS A 400 4.46 -27.64 -11.49
N LEU A 401 3.75 -26.76 -10.79
CA LEU A 401 2.96 -27.08 -9.61
C LEU A 401 1.61 -27.70 -9.97
N GLY A 402 1.16 -27.54 -11.22
CA GLY A 402 -0.01 -28.25 -11.77
C GLY A 402 -1.27 -27.42 -11.89
N TYR A 403 -1.16 -26.09 -11.85
CA TYR A 403 -2.28 -25.16 -12.05
C TYR A 403 -1.83 -23.94 -12.86
N THR A 404 -2.80 -23.21 -13.41
CA THR A 404 -2.61 -21.86 -13.96
C THR A 404 -3.84 -20.98 -13.68
N TYR A 405 -3.94 -19.82 -14.32
CA TYR A 405 -5.08 -18.90 -14.25
C TYR A 405 -5.65 -18.62 -15.66
N PRO A 406 -6.93 -18.24 -15.80
CA PRO A 406 -7.55 -18.00 -17.11
C PRO A 406 -6.81 -16.96 -17.95
N GLU A 407 -6.31 -15.89 -17.33
CA GLU A 407 -5.49 -14.89 -17.99
C GLU A 407 -4.04 -15.32 -18.26
N LEU A 408 -3.61 -16.47 -17.75
CA LEU A 408 -2.26 -17.04 -17.90
C LEU A 408 -2.31 -18.46 -18.50
N ALA A 409 -3.23 -18.71 -19.43
CA ALA A 409 -3.51 -20.07 -19.91
C ALA A 409 -2.29 -20.81 -20.50
N SER A 410 -1.30 -20.07 -21.04
CA SER A 410 -0.06 -20.57 -21.62
C SER A 410 1.19 -20.26 -20.80
N GLY A 411 1.12 -19.29 -19.89
CA GLY A 411 2.28 -18.77 -19.14
C GLY A 411 3.26 -17.97 -19.99
N LYS A 412 2.88 -17.70 -21.25
CA LYS A 412 3.66 -16.99 -22.27
C LYS A 412 2.87 -15.84 -22.89
N GLU A 413 1.83 -15.40 -22.20
CA GLU A 413 1.02 -14.25 -22.59
C GLU A 413 1.93 -13.03 -22.77
N THR A 414 1.67 -12.26 -23.82
CA THR A 414 2.45 -11.06 -24.06
C THR A 414 2.09 -9.99 -23.03
N PRO A 415 3.02 -9.12 -22.62
CA PRO A 415 2.71 -8.00 -21.73
C PRO A 415 1.51 -7.17 -22.21
N ALA A 416 1.35 -6.98 -23.52
CA ALA A 416 0.22 -6.28 -24.12
C ALA A 416 -1.14 -6.94 -23.82
N GLN A 417 -1.23 -8.27 -23.83
CA GLN A 417 -2.47 -9.00 -23.51
C GLN A 417 -2.85 -8.84 -22.03
N LEU A 418 -1.86 -8.93 -21.14
CA LEU A 418 -2.08 -8.76 -19.71
C LEU A 418 -2.39 -7.31 -19.35
N LEU A 419 -1.68 -6.35 -19.93
CA LEU A 419 -1.95 -4.92 -19.75
C LEU A 419 -3.37 -4.55 -20.18
N LYS A 420 -3.88 -5.12 -21.28
CA LYS A 420 -5.28 -4.95 -21.67
C LYS A 420 -6.23 -5.40 -20.57
N MET A 421 -6.03 -6.61 -20.05
CA MET A 421 -6.85 -7.16 -18.96
C MET A 421 -6.77 -6.28 -17.71
N VAL A 422 -5.57 -5.83 -17.33
CA VAL A 422 -5.35 -4.96 -16.16
C VAL A 422 -6.04 -3.61 -16.35
N ASN A 423 -5.85 -2.94 -17.50
CA ASN A 423 -6.49 -1.67 -17.83
C ASN A 423 -8.02 -1.78 -17.85
N ASP A 424 -8.57 -2.86 -18.43
CA ASP A 424 -10.01 -3.04 -18.56
C ASP A 424 -10.70 -3.39 -17.24
N ASN A 425 -10.05 -4.18 -16.38
CA ASN A 425 -10.65 -4.61 -15.12
C ASN A 425 -10.38 -3.65 -13.97
N TYR A 426 -9.21 -3.02 -13.91
CA TYR A 426 -8.73 -2.36 -12.69
C TYR A 426 -8.39 -0.87 -12.85
N GLY A 427 -8.12 -0.38 -14.07
CA GLY A 427 -7.70 1.01 -14.30
C GLY A 427 -8.84 2.03 -14.18
N MET A 428 -9.21 2.41 -12.95
CA MET A 428 -10.33 3.31 -12.67
C MET A 428 -10.02 4.73 -13.12
N THR A 429 -8.90 5.28 -12.66
CA THR A 429 -8.46 6.64 -13.02
C THR A 429 -8.35 6.78 -14.54
N ARG A 430 -7.82 5.75 -15.20
CA ARG A 430 -7.76 5.66 -16.67
C ARG A 430 -9.14 5.80 -17.31
N LYS A 431 -10.13 5.01 -16.86
CA LYS A 431 -11.49 5.04 -17.43
C LYS A 431 -12.14 6.41 -17.26
N GLU A 432 -12.04 6.99 -16.07
CA GLU A 432 -12.62 8.30 -15.77
C GLU A 432 -11.96 9.41 -16.58
N ALA A 433 -10.64 9.39 -16.70
CA ALA A 433 -9.87 10.32 -17.51
C ALA A 433 -10.27 10.29 -18.99
N LEU A 434 -10.33 9.09 -19.58
CA LEU A 434 -10.73 8.89 -20.97
C LEU A 434 -12.19 9.33 -21.20
N MET A 435 -13.08 9.03 -20.26
CA MET A 435 -14.48 9.47 -20.33
C MET A 435 -14.59 11.00 -20.34
N LEU A 436 -13.87 11.70 -19.45
CA LEU A 436 -13.87 13.16 -19.40
C LEU A 436 -13.28 13.78 -20.68
N ALA A 437 -12.19 13.21 -21.20
CA ALA A 437 -11.58 13.69 -22.43
C ALA A 437 -12.47 13.50 -23.67
N GLN A 438 -13.25 12.41 -23.74
CA GLN A 438 -14.08 12.07 -24.91
C GLN A 438 -15.47 12.69 -24.89
N SER A 439 -16.05 12.91 -23.70
CA SER A 439 -17.42 13.42 -23.57
C SER A 439 -17.55 14.94 -23.64
N ALA A 440 -16.45 15.66 -23.46
CA ALA A 440 -16.49 17.11 -23.32
C ALA A 440 -16.43 17.84 -24.67
N SER A 441 -17.34 18.78 -24.89
CA SER A 441 -17.27 19.73 -26.02
C SER A 441 -16.08 20.70 -25.90
N THR A 442 -15.59 20.88 -24.68
CA THR A 442 -14.41 21.67 -24.33
C THR A 442 -13.71 20.95 -23.19
N LEU A 443 -12.40 20.71 -23.33
CA LEU A 443 -11.66 19.93 -22.34
C LEU A 443 -11.72 20.59 -20.95
N PRO A 444 -11.97 19.81 -19.89
CA PRO A 444 -11.85 20.29 -18.51
C PRO A 444 -10.47 20.88 -18.22
N PRO A 445 -10.37 21.97 -17.42
CA PRO A 445 -9.08 22.47 -16.93
C PRO A 445 -8.30 21.36 -16.21
N GLY A 446 -7.01 21.19 -16.52
CA GLY A 446 -6.16 20.10 -16.00
C GLY A 446 -6.17 18.81 -16.83
N ILE A 447 -6.92 18.72 -17.94
CA ILE A 447 -6.91 17.58 -18.87
C ILE A 447 -6.37 18.01 -20.25
N GLU A 448 -5.40 17.26 -20.74
CA GLU A 448 -4.83 17.37 -22.08
C GLU A 448 -5.20 16.13 -22.92
N LEU A 449 -5.39 16.32 -24.23
CA LEU A 449 -5.44 15.19 -25.17
C LEU A 449 -4.02 14.77 -25.56
N ILE A 450 -3.82 13.47 -25.76
CA ILE A 450 -2.60 12.93 -26.38
C ILE A 450 -2.90 12.46 -27.81
N ASP A 451 -1.85 12.14 -28.58
CA ASP A 451 -1.90 11.91 -30.03
C ASP A 451 -2.95 10.88 -30.50
N ASP A 452 -3.24 9.85 -29.70
CA ASP A 452 -4.20 8.79 -30.03
C ASP A 452 -5.64 9.08 -29.56
N GLY A 453 -5.91 10.34 -29.17
CA GLY A 453 -7.18 10.76 -28.57
C GLY A 453 -7.35 10.33 -27.11
N GLY A 454 -6.26 9.87 -26.46
CA GLY A 454 -6.23 9.57 -25.04
C GLY A 454 -6.23 10.81 -24.15
N ALA A 455 -6.04 10.61 -22.85
CA ALA A 455 -6.12 11.66 -21.85
C ALA A 455 -4.82 11.76 -21.05
N LYS A 456 -4.42 12.99 -20.71
CA LYS A 456 -3.29 13.28 -19.84
C LYS A 456 -3.73 14.24 -18.75
N LEU A 457 -3.45 13.90 -17.50
CA LEU A 457 -3.82 14.70 -16.32
C LEU A 457 -2.84 14.47 -15.17
N TYR A 458 -2.94 15.32 -14.15
CA TYR A 458 -2.24 15.11 -12.90
C TYR A 458 -2.90 14.00 -12.07
N ASP A 459 -2.06 13.07 -11.64
CA ASP A 459 -2.38 12.01 -10.71
C ASP A 459 -1.85 12.36 -9.32
N TYR A 460 -2.65 12.09 -8.29
CA TYR A 460 -2.36 12.37 -6.89
C TYR A 460 -2.46 11.09 -6.07
N ALA A 461 -1.53 10.90 -5.16
CA ALA A 461 -1.58 9.79 -4.22
C ALA A 461 -1.00 10.17 -2.86
N LEU A 462 -1.63 9.64 -1.81
CA LEU A 462 -1.18 9.74 -0.44
C LEU A 462 -0.29 8.54 -0.11
N SER A 463 0.97 8.79 0.21
CA SER A 463 1.86 7.81 0.84
C SER A 463 1.75 7.96 2.36
N ILE A 464 1.58 6.84 3.06
CA ILE A 464 1.57 6.75 4.51
C ILE A 464 2.64 5.76 4.94
N LYS A 465 3.58 6.22 5.77
CA LYS A 465 4.62 5.40 6.39
C LYS A 465 4.45 5.45 7.89
N TYR A 466 4.60 4.30 8.54
CA TYR A 466 4.44 4.19 9.97
C TYR A 466 5.20 2.98 10.51
N SER A 467 5.53 3.00 11.80
CA SER A 467 6.13 1.86 12.49
C SER A 467 5.12 0.71 12.57
N LYS A 468 5.44 -0.44 11.98
CA LYS A 468 4.59 -1.64 11.99
C LYS A 468 4.24 -2.09 13.40
N PHE A 469 5.15 -1.86 14.35
CA PHE A 469 5.01 -2.24 15.75
C PHE A 469 4.75 -1.07 16.69
N ALA A 470 4.30 0.06 16.14
CA ALA A 470 3.62 1.09 16.92
C ALA A 470 2.53 0.45 17.77
N LEU A 471 2.20 1.07 18.90
CA LEU A 471 1.19 0.53 19.81
C LEU A 471 1.49 -0.93 20.19
N ASN A 472 2.74 -1.19 20.63
CA ASN A 472 3.28 -2.53 21.00
C ASN A 472 2.84 -3.65 20.04
N GLY A 473 2.81 -3.36 18.74
CA GLY A 473 2.45 -4.30 17.67
C GLY A 473 0.99 -4.72 17.61
N SER A 474 0.09 -4.12 18.37
CA SER A 474 -1.33 -4.43 18.17
C SER A 474 -1.84 -3.85 16.86
N PRO A 475 -2.82 -4.52 16.24
CA PRO A 475 -3.46 -4.02 15.04
C PRO A 475 -4.20 -2.71 15.29
N PHE A 476 -4.14 -1.81 14.32
CA PHE A 476 -4.82 -0.52 14.34
C PHE A 476 -5.19 -0.08 12.92
N ASN A 477 -6.00 0.97 12.85
CA ASN A 477 -6.51 1.55 11.62
C ASN A 477 -6.09 3.03 11.55
N ILE A 478 -5.57 3.45 10.40
CA ILE A 478 -5.37 4.86 10.06
C ILE A 478 -6.54 5.26 9.15
N GLU A 479 -7.44 6.08 9.66
CA GLU A 479 -8.59 6.57 8.90
C GLU A 479 -8.31 7.99 8.41
N VAL A 480 -8.45 8.19 7.10
CA VAL A 480 -8.15 9.44 6.41
C VAL A 480 -9.44 10.07 5.92
N PHE A 481 -9.56 11.39 6.11
CA PHE A 481 -10.72 12.19 5.81
C PHE A 481 -10.33 13.47 5.08
N LEU A 482 -11.30 14.10 4.43
CA LEU A 482 -11.13 15.37 3.73
C LEU A 482 -12.14 16.40 4.24
N ARG A 483 -11.66 17.46 4.90
CA ARG A 483 -12.55 18.44 5.54
C ARG A 483 -13.30 19.25 4.48
N PRO A 484 -14.62 19.51 4.61
CA PRO A 484 -15.38 20.34 3.68
C PRO A 484 -14.83 21.77 3.52
N GLU A 485 -15.19 22.43 2.42
CA GLU A 485 -14.68 23.78 2.14
C GLU A 485 -15.33 24.79 3.08
N GLY A 486 -14.54 25.73 3.61
CA GLY A 486 -15.01 26.76 4.54
C GLY A 486 -15.08 26.31 6.00
N GLU A 487 -14.94 25.02 6.30
CA GLU A 487 -14.86 24.52 7.66
C GLU A 487 -13.44 24.64 8.24
N THR A 488 -13.35 25.01 9.52
CA THR A 488 -12.09 25.19 10.25
C THR A 488 -11.84 24.12 11.31
N THR A 489 -12.84 23.28 11.61
CA THR A 489 -12.79 22.23 12.63
C THR A 489 -12.76 20.85 11.97
N ASN A 490 -11.99 19.93 12.54
CA ASN A 490 -11.98 18.54 12.09
C ASN A 490 -13.10 17.77 12.82
N GLU A 491 -14.08 17.28 12.07
CA GLU A 491 -15.16 16.43 12.58
C GLU A 491 -15.18 15.13 11.79
N PHE A 492 -15.00 13.97 12.45
CA PHE A 492 -14.91 12.67 11.79
C PHE A 492 -16.28 12.16 11.33
N ARG A 493 -16.75 12.68 10.18
CA ARG A 493 -18.04 12.32 9.56
C ARG A 493 -17.86 11.25 8.49
N THR A 494 -18.85 10.39 8.30
CA THR A 494 -18.80 9.30 7.31
C THR A 494 -18.72 9.83 5.88
N GLU A 495 -19.36 10.97 5.58
CA GLU A 495 -19.33 11.64 4.28
C GLU A 495 -17.94 12.20 3.90
N ASP A 496 -17.10 12.51 4.89
CA ASP A 496 -15.76 13.06 4.69
C ASP A 496 -14.69 11.96 4.56
N PHE A 497 -15.07 10.70 4.80
CA PHE A 497 -14.17 9.55 4.81
C PHE A 497 -13.59 9.29 3.42
N VAL A 498 -12.27 9.16 3.33
CA VAL A 498 -11.55 8.88 2.09
C VAL A 498 -11.14 7.40 2.05
N THR A 499 -10.42 6.94 3.06
CA THR A 499 -9.86 5.59 3.08
C THR A 499 -9.49 5.13 4.48
N ASN A 500 -9.23 3.84 4.60
CA ASN A 500 -8.64 3.18 5.75
C ASN A 500 -7.35 2.45 5.35
N VAL A 501 -6.34 2.53 6.22
CA VAL A 501 -5.11 1.72 6.15
C VAL A 501 -5.05 0.85 7.40
N PHE A 502 -5.10 -0.46 7.20
CA PHE A 502 -5.06 -1.42 8.30
C PHE A 502 -3.64 -1.95 8.53
N ASN A 503 -3.15 -1.78 9.77
CA ASN A 503 -1.93 -2.44 10.21
C ASN A 503 -2.25 -3.88 10.65
N PHE A 504 -2.06 -4.85 9.76
CA PHE A 504 -2.17 -6.27 10.09
C PHE A 504 -0.91 -6.72 10.84
N SER A 505 -0.95 -6.56 12.15
CA SER A 505 0.14 -6.83 13.09
C SER A 505 -0.38 -7.61 14.30
N GLN A 506 0.56 -8.06 15.14
CA GLN A 506 0.27 -8.70 16.43
C GLN A 506 1.34 -8.31 17.45
N SER A 507 0.96 -8.25 18.72
CA SER A 507 1.88 -7.85 19.78
C SER A 507 3.07 -8.81 19.88
N PRO A 508 4.30 -8.28 20.04
CA PRO A 508 5.50 -9.10 20.17
C PRO A 508 5.48 -10.03 21.38
N GLU A 509 4.88 -9.58 22.48
CA GLU A 509 4.85 -10.27 23.77
C GLU A 509 3.42 -10.33 24.31
N ASN A 510 3.12 -11.34 25.13
CA ASN A 510 1.86 -11.43 25.88
C ASN A 510 1.98 -10.71 27.24
N GLU A 511 0.90 -10.72 28.03
CA GLU A 511 0.83 -10.13 29.37
C GLU A 511 1.92 -10.64 30.35
N ASP A 512 2.49 -11.83 30.10
CA ASP A 512 3.57 -12.41 30.91
C ASP A 512 4.99 -12.00 30.44
N GLY A 513 5.12 -11.13 29.43
CA GLY A 513 6.39 -10.74 28.81
C GLY A 513 7.04 -11.84 27.97
N VAL A 514 6.27 -12.86 27.56
CA VAL A 514 6.74 -13.97 26.72
C VAL A 514 6.48 -13.64 25.26
N GLU A 515 7.51 -13.76 24.44
CA GLU A 515 7.43 -13.53 23.00
C GLU A 515 6.40 -14.46 22.32
N VAL A 516 5.46 -13.89 21.56
CA VAL A 516 4.32 -14.58 20.90
C VAL A 516 4.44 -14.54 19.38
N CYS A 517 5.29 -13.66 18.85
CA CYS A 517 5.50 -13.48 17.42
C CYS A 517 6.98 -13.56 17.09
N SER A 518 7.34 -14.31 16.04
CA SER A 518 8.73 -14.61 15.70
C SER A 518 9.56 -13.39 15.52
N ASN A 519 9.04 -12.44 14.77
CA ASN A 519 9.79 -11.30 14.30
C ASN A 519 9.28 -9.98 14.85
N CYS A 520 8.19 -9.98 15.61
CA CYS A 520 7.58 -8.73 16.04
C CYS A 520 8.44 -8.03 17.10
N LYS A 521 9.19 -8.77 17.95
CA LYS A 521 10.04 -8.17 18.99
C LYS A 521 11.28 -7.52 18.40
N ASP A 522 11.95 -8.24 17.51
CA ASP A 522 13.11 -7.71 16.76
C ASP A 522 12.66 -6.56 15.85
N GLY A 523 11.53 -6.74 15.15
CA GLY A 523 10.95 -5.71 14.30
C GLY A 523 10.52 -4.46 15.06
N GLN A 524 10.04 -4.59 16.30
CA GLN A 524 9.76 -3.46 17.19
C GLN A 524 11.04 -2.76 17.63
N ALA A 525 12.06 -3.52 18.04
CA ALA A 525 13.35 -2.97 18.45
C ALA A 525 14.08 -2.22 17.32
N GLN A 526 13.78 -2.57 16.06
CA GLN A 526 14.37 -1.99 14.85
C GLN A 526 13.43 -1.05 14.09
N ASN A 527 12.26 -0.75 14.65
CA ASN A 527 11.33 0.23 14.10
C ASN A 527 10.95 -0.02 12.63
N VAL A 528 10.66 -1.29 12.28
CA VAL A 528 10.28 -1.69 10.91
C VAL A 528 9.15 -0.80 10.40
N GLN A 529 9.41 -0.13 9.28
CA GLN A 529 8.43 0.75 8.65
C GLN A 529 7.52 -0.06 7.73
N ALA A 530 6.23 0.21 7.82
CA ALA A 530 5.17 -0.21 6.92
C ALA A 530 4.81 0.95 6.00
N THR A 531 4.45 0.63 4.75
CA THR A 531 4.02 1.64 3.77
C THR A 531 2.63 1.32 3.22
N ALA A 532 1.86 2.38 2.99
CA ALA A 532 0.60 2.35 2.25
C ALA A 532 0.62 3.46 1.20
N TYR A 533 -0.04 3.21 0.07
CA TYR A 533 -0.15 4.16 -1.03
C TYR A 533 -1.59 4.21 -1.50
N ILE A 534 -2.22 5.37 -1.38
CA ILE A 534 -3.64 5.58 -1.59
C ILE A 534 -3.84 6.51 -2.79
N PRO A 535 -4.38 6.00 -3.90
CA PRO A 535 -4.76 6.81 -5.05
C PRO A 535 -5.85 7.82 -4.66
N MET A 536 -5.58 9.11 -4.85
CA MET A 536 -6.52 10.19 -4.55
C MET A 536 -7.24 10.70 -5.81
N THR A 537 -6.70 10.43 -7.00
CA THR A 537 -7.17 11.00 -8.26
C THR A 537 -8.65 10.71 -8.55
N SER A 538 -9.13 9.47 -8.37
CA SER A 538 -10.55 9.16 -8.58
C SER A 538 -11.48 9.98 -7.69
N TYR A 539 -11.09 10.20 -6.43
CA TYR A 539 -11.82 11.06 -5.50
C TYR A 539 -11.92 12.50 -6.04
N ILE A 540 -10.79 13.05 -6.50
CA ILE A 540 -10.74 14.40 -7.08
C ILE A 540 -11.57 14.49 -8.37
N LEU A 541 -11.52 13.48 -9.24
CA LEU A 541 -12.35 13.41 -10.44
C LEU A 541 -13.84 13.36 -10.12
N LYS A 542 -14.24 12.64 -9.05
CA LYS A 542 -15.61 12.64 -8.55
C LYS A 542 -16.03 14.02 -8.06
N MET A 543 -15.23 14.67 -7.22
CA MET A 543 -15.52 16.04 -6.75
C MET A 543 -15.75 17.00 -7.93
N PHE A 544 -14.92 16.89 -8.97
CA PHE A 544 -15.06 17.68 -10.19
C PHE A 544 -16.38 17.37 -10.93
N LYS A 545 -16.71 16.08 -11.14
CA LYS A 545 -17.99 15.66 -11.76
C LYS A 545 -19.21 16.14 -10.98
N GLN A 546 -19.10 16.19 -9.65
CA GLN A 546 -20.14 16.68 -8.74
C GLN A 546 -20.14 18.20 -8.58
N GLN A 547 -19.29 18.93 -9.31
CA GLN A 547 -19.18 20.39 -9.29
C GLN A 547 -18.80 20.96 -7.92
N GLN A 548 -18.13 20.15 -7.08
CA GLN A 548 -17.55 20.60 -5.81
C GLN A 548 -16.24 21.36 -6.03
N ILE A 549 -15.56 21.09 -7.14
CA ILE A 549 -14.41 21.85 -7.64
C ILE A 549 -14.60 22.15 -9.12
N ASP A 550 -14.02 23.24 -9.60
CA ASP A 550 -14.18 23.76 -10.96
C ASP A 550 -13.00 23.45 -11.90
N SER A 551 -11.93 22.84 -11.38
CA SER A 551 -10.69 22.61 -12.10
C SER A 551 -9.91 21.42 -11.53
N LEU A 552 -9.25 20.66 -12.41
CA LEU A 552 -8.31 19.58 -12.07
C LEU A 552 -6.85 20.05 -12.13
N GLU A 553 -6.61 21.36 -12.31
CA GLU A 553 -5.27 21.93 -12.27
C GLU A 553 -4.66 21.80 -10.86
N PRO A 554 -3.32 21.65 -10.74
CA PRO A 554 -2.69 21.37 -9.46
C PRO A 554 -3.03 22.32 -8.32
N LEU A 555 -3.18 23.63 -8.60
CA LEU A 555 -3.53 24.60 -7.57
C LEU A 555 -4.88 24.32 -6.89
N THR A 556 -5.88 23.92 -7.67
CA THR A 556 -7.22 23.65 -7.15
C THR A 556 -7.20 22.35 -6.35
N VAL A 557 -6.56 21.31 -6.88
CA VAL A 557 -6.46 20.01 -6.22
C VAL A 557 -5.64 20.08 -4.93
N GLU A 558 -4.53 20.82 -4.91
CA GLU A 558 -3.71 20.97 -3.70
C GLU A 558 -4.46 21.69 -2.56
N LYS A 559 -5.30 22.69 -2.87
CA LYS A 559 -6.17 23.32 -1.86
C LYS A 559 -7.21 22.36 -1.27
N VAL A 560 -7.65 21.40 -2.07
CA VAL A 560 -8.50 20.31 -1.61
C VAL A 560 -7.70 19.43 -0.66
N LEU A 561 -6.58 18.87 -1.12
CA LEU A 561 -5.76 17.93 -0.35
C LEU A 561 -5.15 18.54 0.92
N ALA A 562 -4.95 19.86 0.98
CA ALA A 562 -4.54 20.58 2.20
C ALA A 562 -5.55 20.50 3.36
N ARG A 563 -6.78 20.08 3.07
CA ARG A 563 -7.86 19.88 4.07
C ARG A 563 -7.92 18.44 4.58
N MET A 564 -6.97 17.60 4.20
CA MET A 564 -6.88 16.23 4.69
C MET A 564 -6.58 16.21 6.19
N TYR A 565 -7.25 15.32 6.90
CA TYR A 565 -7.04 15.06 8.32
C TYR A 565 -7.26 13.57 8.60
N TRP A 566 -6.79 13.08 9.74
CA TRP A 566 -6.81 11.65 10.04
C TRP A 566 -6.97 11.38 11.53
N ARG A 567 -7.30 10.14 11.86
CA ARG A 567 -7.23 9.60 13.22
C ARG A 567 -6.71 8.17 13.21
N ILE A 568 -6.20 7.77 14.36
CA ILE A 568 -5.85 6.38 14.65
C ILE A 568 -7.00 5.79 15.46
N VAL A 569 -7.49 4.62 15.04
CA VAL A 569 -8.47 3.86 15.82
C VAL A 569 -7.94 2.46 16.09
N ASP A 570 -8.28 1.91 17.25
CA ASP A 570 -7.96 0.53 17.58
C ASP A 570 -8.81 -0.44 16.74
N ILE A 571 -8.63 -1.75 16.93
CA ILE A 571 -9.52 -2.72 16.29
C ILE A 571 -10.97 -2.55 16.76
N GLY A 572 -11.17 -2.10 18.00
CA GLY A 572 -12.44 -1.75 18.63
C GLY A 572 -13.24 -0.67 17.88
N GLY A 573 -12.57 0.14 17.05
CA GLY A 573 -13.11 1.35 16.44
C GLY A 573 -13.06 2.58 17.36
N ALA A 574 -12.46 2.43 18.55
CA ALA A 574 -12.23 3.53 19.47
C ALA A 574 -11.05 4.37 19.00
N ALA A 575 -11.22 5.69 18.99
CA ALA A 575 -10.15 6.61 18.64
C ALA A 575 -9.04 6.57 19.69
N ILE A 576 -7.81 6.39 19.23
CA ILE A 576 -6.61 6.39 20.07
C ILE A 576 -6.10 7.84 20.15
N PRO A 577 -6.00 8.42 21.37
CA PRO A 577 -5.48 9.76 21.56
C PRO A 577 -4.07 9.94 20.97
N GLU A 578 -3.79 11.13 20.42
CA GLU A 578 -2.50 11.46 19.79
C GLU A 578 -1.30 11.20 20.68
N GLU A 579 -1.44 11.51 21.98
CA GLU A 579 -0.41 11.31 23.00
C GLU A 579 0.03 9.84 23.16
N GLU A 580 -0.79 8.87 22.74
CA GLU A 580 -0.48 7.44 22.87
C GLU A 580 0.28 6.87 21.67
N TRP A 581 0.19 7.52 20.50
CA TRP A 581 0.83 7.01 19.28
C TRP A 581 1.90 7.92 18.68
N LYS A 582 1.87 9.24 18.92
CA LYS A 582 2.76 10.20 18.23
C LYS A 582 4.25 9.89 18.37
N ASP A 583 4.67 9.38 19.54
CA ASP A 583 6.09 9.11 19.83
C ASP A 583 6.53 7.70 19.39
N THR A 584 5.60 6.82 19.03
CA THR A 584 5.90 5.42 18.68
C THR A 584 5.59 5.08 17.23
N MET A 585 4.69 5.81 16.59
CA MET A 585 4.20 5.48 15.25
C MET A 585 5.09 6.00 14.13
N ASN A 586 5.93 7.02 14.37
CA ASN A 586 6.76 7.64 13.32
C ASN A 586 5.93 7.95 12.04
N LEU A 587 4.74 8.49 12.24
CA LEU A 587 3.72 8.61 11.20
C LEU A 587 4.11 9.71 10.18
N ASP A 588 4.45 9.28 8.98
CA ASP A 588 4.78 10.14 7.84
C ASP A 588 3.71 10.01 6.75
N LEU A 589 2.94 11.09 6.55
CA LEU A 589 2.00 11.24 5.45
C LEU A 589 2.59 12.24 4.47
N SER A 590 2.67 11.85 3.20
CA SER A 590 3.08 12.73 2.11
C SER A 590 2.16 12.57 0.91
N VAL A 591 1.80 13.68 0.28
CA VAL A 591 1.06 13.66 -0.99
C VAL A 591 2.05 13.79 -2.13
N SER A 592 1.95 12.89 -3.11
CA SER A 592 2.73 12.94 -4.34
C SER A 592 1.85 13.28 -5.54
N GLN A 593 2.46 13.91 -6.55
CA GLN A 593 1.84 14.11 -7.86
C GLN A 593 2.74 13.66 -9.01
N THR A 594 2.12 13.25 -10.11
CA THR A 594 2.78 13.06 -11.41
C THR A 594 1.81 13.31 -12.55
N GLN A 595 2.30 13.57 -13.76
CA GLN A 595 1.43 13.68 -14.94
C GLN A 595 1.33 12.31 -15.62
N MET A 596 0.15 11.68 -15.56
CA MET A 596 -0.12 10.40 -16.19
C MET A 596 -0.75 10.57 -17.56
N SER A 597 -0.28 9.79 -18.54
CA SER A 597 -0.84 9.75 -19.90
C SER A 597 -1.47 8.39 -20.18
N TYR A 598 -2.77 8.41 -20.49
CA TYR A 598 -3.61 7.25 -20.74
C TYR A 598 -4.00 7.15 -22.22
N SER A 599 -3.49 6.12 -22.90
CA SER A 599 -3.86 5.79 -24.28
C SER A 599 -5.30 5.28 -24.38
N THR A 600 -5.97 5.54 -25.51
CA THR A 600 -7.27 4.90 -25.84
C THR A 600 -7.11 3.40 -26.09
N ASN A 601 -5.94 2.96 -26.56
CA ASN A 601 -5.59 1.56 -26.72
C ASN A 601 -5.18 0.93 -25.37
N PRO A 602 -5.97 -0.01 -24.81
CA PRO A 602 -5.68 -0.61 -23.51
C PRO A 602 -4.45 -1.53 -23.52
N THR A 603 -3.84 -1.82 -24.67
CA THR A 603 -2.57 -2.57 -24.72
C THR A 603 -1.35 -1.68 -24.52
N ILE A 604 -1.50 -0.35 -24.57
CA ILE A 604 -0.42 0.60 -24.39
C ILE A 604 -0.32 0.92 -22.89
N PRO A 605 0.88 0.78 -22.28
CA PRO A 605 1.07 1.10 -20.86
C PRO A 605 0.85 2.59 -20.61
N THR A 606 0.38 2.92 -19.42
CA THR A 606 0.33 4.32 -18.95
C THR A 606 1.74 4.82 -18.75
N THR A 607 2.02 6.02 -19.26
CA THR A 607 3.34 6.65 -19.13
C THR A 607 3.27 7.79 -18.13
N PHE A 608 4.28 7.89 -17.26
CA PHE A 608 4.36 8.90 -16.22
C PHE A 608 5.83 9.10 -15.78
N PRO A 609 6.24 10.34 -15.47
CA PRO A 609 7.46 10.59 -14.69
C PRO A 609 7.36 10.02 -13.28
N ASP A 610 8.50 9.79 -12.62
CA ASP A 610 8.49 9.43 -11.19
C ASP A 610 7.73 10.50 -10.38
N PRO A 611 6.78 10.11 -9.50
CA PRO A 611 6.00 11.08 -8.71
C PRO A 611 6.85 11.91 -7.77
N GLU A 612 6.53 13.21 -7.71
CA GLU A 612 7.18 14.18 -6.84
C GLU A 612 6.31 14.47 -5.62
N ILE A 613 6.91 14.55 -4.44
CA ILE A 613 6.20 14.93 -3.21
C ILE A 613 5.84 16.41 -3.28
N ILE A 614 4.57 16.73 -3.02
CA ILE A 614 4.07 18.09 -2.90
C ILE A 614 4.43 18.61 -1.51
N PRO A 615 5.24 19.68 -1.41
CA PRO A 615 5.66 20.18 -0.10
C PRO A 615 4.49 20.74 0.72
N ASN A 616 4.53 20.53 2.03
CA ASN A 616 3.55 21.02 3.00
C ASN A 616 2.15 20.36 2.90
N LEU A 617 2.00 19.25 2.17
CA LEU A 617 0.79 18.43 2.17
C LEU A 617 1.05 17.09 2.89
N GLY A 618 0.49 16.95 4.10
CA GLY A 618 0.67 15.79 4.98
C GLY A 618 1.40 16.14 6.28
N THR A 619 2.05 15.16 6.91
CA THR A 619 2.93 15.37 8.08
C THR A 619 4.38 15.52 7.70
N SER A 620 4.76 15.12 6.48
CA SER A 620 6.07 15.36 5.91
C SER A 620 6.24 16.87 5.68
N GLN A 621 6.68 17.55 6.74
CA GLN A 621 7.55 18.69 6.54
C GLN A 621 8.78 18.08 5.90
N ASN A 622 9.17 18.52 4.70
CA ASN A 622 10.56 18.37 4.33
C ASN A 622 11.32 18.93 5.52
N ASP A 623 11.97 18.05 6.30
CA ASP A 623 12.81 18.43 7.42
C ASP A 623 13.74 19.47 6.85
N THR A 624 13.41 20.73 7.12
CA THR A 624 14.33 21.80 6.86
C THR A 624 15.09 21.79 8.18
N PRO A 625 16.24 21.09 8.26
CA PRO A 625 16.94 20.86 9.52
C PRO A 625 17.08 22.20 10.22
N ALA A 626 16.77 22.30 11.53
CA ALA A 626 16.67 23.56 12.27
C ALA A 626 17.66 24.63 11.76
N GLY A 627 17.18 25.48 10.85
CA GLY A 627 18.04 26.40 10.13
C GLY A 627 18.46 27.51 11.06
N VAL A 628 19.70 27.99 10.94
CA VAL A 628 20.13 29.16 11.72
C VAL A 628 19.51 30.39 11.07
N GLY A 629 18.43 30.88 11.67
CA GLY A 629 17.66 32.00 11.14
C GLY A 629 18.15 33.36 11.64
N ASN A 630 17.99 34.40 10.83
CA ASN A 630 17.98 35.78 11.30
C ASN A 630 16.91 36.62 10.59
N THR A 631 16.38 37.61 11.31
CA THR A 631 15.44 38.58 10.76
C THR A 631 16.16 39.49 9.76
N ILE A 632 15.61 39.60 8.56
CA ILE A 632 16.11 40.44 7.47
C ILE A 632 15.17 41.62 7.31
N THR A 633 15.66 42.83 7.54
CA THR A 633 14.89 44.07 7.38
C THR A 633 15.10 44.68 6.01
N VAL A 634 14.03 45.24 5.43
CA VAL A 634 14.06 45.95 4.15
C VAL A 634 14.96 47.20 4.22
N ALA A 635 15.56 47.56 3.09
CA ALA A 635 16.53 48.65 2.92
C ALA A 635 17.82 48.48 3.74
N LYS A 636 18.20 47.24 4.08
CA LYS A 636 19.47 46.92 4.74
C LYS A 636 20.19 45.77 4.03
N ILE A 637 21.52 45.81 4.10
CA ILE A 637 22.36 44.65 3.86
C ILE A 637 22.47 43.90 5.18
N ASN A 638 21.98 42.66 5.20
CA ASN A 638 21.91 41.82 6.37
C ASN A 638 22.95 40.70 6.22
N LYS A 639 23.82 40.53 7.22
CA LYS A 639 24.74 39.39 7.26
C LYS A 639 23.94 38.13 7.58
N LEU A 640 24.16 37.04 6.84
CA LEU A 640 23.56 35.76 7.17
C LEU A 640 24.22 35.19 8.44
N SER A 641 23.44 34.52 9.27
CA SER A 641 23.97 33.86 10.48
C SER A 641 25.05 32.84 10.14
N GLU A 642 24.92 32.15 9.01
CA GLU A 642 25.95 31.28 8.43
C GLU A 642 26.13 31.54 6.94
N GLU A 643 27.35 31.28 6.46
CA GLU A 643 27.66 31.30 5.03
C GLU A 643 27.06 30.09 4.31
N VAL A 644 26.52 30.30 3.10
CA VAL A 644 25.91 29.25 2.28
C VAL A 644 26.77 28.95 1.07
N ALA A 645 27.38 27.77 1.08
CA ALA A 645 28.20 27.23 0.00
C ALA A 645 27.38 26.31 -0.93
N VAL A 646 28.05 25.71 -1.92
CA VAL A 646 27.45 24.65 -2.77
C VAL A 646 26.94 23.51 -1.90
N GLY A 647 25.73 23.03 -2.20
CA GLY A 647 24.99 22.07 -1.37
C GLY A 647 24.05 22.74 -0.37
N GLY A 648 24.34 23.97 0.07
CA GLY A 648 23.49 24.70 1.00
C GLY A 648 22.25 25.34 0.37
N SER A 649 21.30 25.76 1.21
CA SER A 649 20.05 26.42 0.80
C SER A 649 19.69 27.60 1.70
N ILE A 650 18.93 28.56 1.17
CA ILE A 650 18.38 29.69 1.92
C ILE A 650 16.86 29.70 1.75
N LEU A 651 16.11 29.70 2.86
CA LEU A 651 14.65 29.85 2.86
C LEU A 651 14.25 31.21 3.42
N PHE A 652 13.64 32.03 2.57
CA PHE A 652 12.99 33.28 2.96
C PHE A 652 11.53 33.02 3.30
N LYS A 653 11.06 33.47 4.46
CA LYS A 653 9.64 33.42 4.85
C LYS A 653 9.14 34.84 5.11
N SER A 654 8.09 35.24 4.39
CA SER A 654 7.40 36.50 4.64
C SER A 654 6.06 36.25 5.32
N PRO A 655 5.74 36.93 6.44
CA PRO A 655 4.45 36.77 7.11
C PRO A 655 3.28 37.36 6.34
N THR A 656 3.53 38.20 5.32
CA THR A 656 2.49 38.79 4.46
C THR A 656 2.99 38.99 3.03
N MET A 657 2.06 39.01 2.07
CA MET A 657 2.28 39.48 0.72
C MET A 657 1.10 40.31 0.21
N ASN A 658 1.39 41.46 -0.39
CA ASN A 658 0.39 42.30 -1.03
C ASN A 658 0.00 41.71 -2.40
N GLN A 659 -1.19 41.10 -2.44
CA GLN A 659 -1.76 40.50 -3.64
C GLN A 659 -2.34 41.50 -4.65
N THR A 660 -2.37 42.79 -4.34
CA THR A 660 -2.94 43.81 -5.22
C THR A 660 -2.02 44.05 -6.43
N LYS A 661 -2.57 44.13 -7.64
CA LYS A 661 -1.81 44.49 -8.86
C LYS A 661 -1.84 46.02 -9.04
N PRO A 662 -0.80 46.78 -8.63
CA PRO A 662 -0.85 48.24 -8.68
C PRO A 662 -0.73 48.76 -10.12
N SER A 663 -1.20 49.98 -10.36
CA SER A 663 -1.05 50.66 -11.66
C SER A 663 0.35 51.23 -11.93
N ARG A 664 1.16 51.37 -10.88
CA ARG A 664 2.58 51.76 -10.94
C ARG A 664 3.42 50.61 -10.40
N GLU A 665 4.53 50.32 -11.07
CA GLU A 665 5.40 49.20 -10.67
C GLU A 665 5.99 49.41 -9.28
N THR A 666 5.65 48.49 -8.38
CA THR A 666 6.32 48.30 -7.11
C THR A 666 6.80 46.86 -7.01
N GLY A 667 7.97 46.69 -6.40
CA GLY A 667 8.58 45.38 -6.30
C GLY A 667 9.44 45.23 -5.07
N THR A 668 9.71 43.98 -4.73
CA THR A 668 10.61 43.59 -3.65
C THR A 668 11.81 42.87 -4.23
N GLY A 669 13.00 43.35 -3.93
CA GLY A 669 14.27 42.74 -4.31
C GLY A 669 14.87 41.94 -3.15
N ILE A 670 15.33 40.72 -3.44
CA ILE A 670 16.20 39.90 -2.60
C ILE A 670 17.48 39.66 -3.39
N ALA A 671 18.59 40.26 -2.97
CA ALA A 671 19.90 40.06 -3.56
C ALA A 671 20.80 39.26 -2.62
N LEU A 672 21.28 38.11 -3.10
CA LEU A 672 22.26 37.25 -2.45
C LEU A 672 23.66 37.78 -2.76
N LEU A 673 24.45 38.04 -1.72
CA LEU A 673 25.71 38.75 -1.83
C LEU A 673 26.89 37.91 -1.32
N SER A 674 28.02 38.03 -2.01
CA SER A 674 29.33 37.60 -1.53
C SER A 674 30.21 38.82 -1.29
N ARG A 675 30.70 38.99 -0.06
CA ARG A 675 31.70 40.03 0.26
C ARG A 675 33.10 39.52 -0.05
N ASP A 676 33.95 40.36 -0.63
CA ASP A 676 35.40 40.09 -0.64
C ASP A 676 35.96 40.28 0.79
N PRO A 677 36.55 39.23 1.41
CA PRO A 677 37.15 39.33 2.74
C PRO A 677 38.28 40.36 2.84
N ALA A 678 38.95 40.69 1.72
CA ALA A 678 40.04 41.65 1.69
C ALA A 678 39.58 43.12 1.59
N SER A 679 38.28 43.37 1.42
CA SER A 679 37.74 44.72 1.20
C SER A 679 37.54 45.51 2.50
N SER A 680 38.26 46.63 2.62
CA SER A 680 38.11 47.62 3.70
C SER A 680 37.00 48.65 3.44
N ALA A 681 36.25 48.52 2.35
CA ALA A 681 35.19 49.45 1.95
C ALA A 681 33.92 49.32 2.83
N ASP A 682 33.04 50.32 2.74
CA ASP A 682 31.78 50.36 3.48
C ASP A 682 30.94 49.09 3.19
N PRO A 683 30.65 48.27 4.20
CA PRO A 683 29.87 47.05 4.04
C PRO A 683 28.39 47.28 3.70
N LEU A 684 27.92 48.54 3.71
CA LEU A 684 26.54 48.89 3.37
C LEU A 684 26.36 49.31 1.90
N ASP A 685 27.45 49.41 1.13
CA ASP A 685 27.40 49.76 -0.28
C ASP A 685 27.41 48.50 -1.17
N THR A 686 26.30 48.28 -1.88
CA THR A 686 26.12 47.15 -2.79
C THR A 686 27.09 47.14 -3.98
N GLU A 687 27.74 48.26 -4.31
CA GLU A 687 28.76 48.28 -5.35
C GLU A 687 30.03 47.52 -4.95
N ASN A 688 30.21 47.24 -3.65
CA ASN A 688 31.36 46.52 -3.11
C ASN A 688 31.11 45.01 -2.91
N TYR A 689 29.93 44.52 -3.31
CA TYR A 689 29.57 43.10 -3.20
C TYR A 689 29.37 42.49 -4.58
N ASP A 690 29.79 41.24 -4.72
CA ASP A 690 29.32 40.44 -5.84
C ASP A 690 27.90 39.98 -5.54
N ILE A 691 26.96 40.37 -6.40
CA ILE A 691 25.58 39.92 -6.34
C ILE A 691 25.50 38.62 -7.13
N VAL A 692 25.55 37.49 -6.43
CA VAL A 692 25.60 36.17 -7.06
C VAL A 692 24.24 35.76 -7.64
N LEU A 693 23.16 36.27 -7.04
CA LEU A 693 21.79 36.18 -7.55
C LEU A 693 20.98 37.34 -6.97
N SER A 694 20.22 38.05 -7.80
CA SER A 694 19.21 39.02 -7.38
C SER A 694 17.88 38.64 -7.98
N MET A 695 16.85 38.60 -7.14
CA MET A 695 15.47 38.30 -7.50
C MET A 695 14.63 39.53 -7.21
N VAL A 696 13.98 40.11 -8.21
CA VAL A 696 13.07 41.24 -8.07
C VAL A 696 11.66 40.79 -8.42
N ILE A 697 10.79 40.74 -7.41
CA ILE A 697 9.38 40.40 -7.55
C ILE A 697 8.66 41.65 -8.10
N ARG A 698 8.14 41.56 -9.32
CA ARG A 698 7.40 42.62 -10.01
C ARG A 698 5.91 42.33 -9.97
N ASN A 699 5.20 43.02 -9.08
CA ASN A 699 3.79 42.69 -8.84
C ASN A 699 2.87 43.11 -9.99
N THR A 700 3.23 44.18 -10.71
CA THR A 700 2.43 44.68 -11.84
C THR A 700 2.45 43.73 -13.02
N HIS A 701 3.57 43.06 -13.27
CA HIS A 701 3.71 42.11 -14.36
C HIS A 701 3.54 40.65 -13.92
N ARG A 702 3.45 40.40 -12.60
CA ARG A 702 3.44 39.06 -12.00
C ARG A 702 4.61 38.20 -12.52
N VAL A 703 5.81 38.79 -12.49
CA VAL A 703 7.07 38.10 -12.82
C VAL A 703 8.11 38.29 -11.73
N VAL A 704 9.05 37.37 -11.65
CA VAL A 704 10.28 37.49 -10.86
C VAL A 704 11.44 37.66 -11.83
N GLN A 705 12.13 38.79 -11.72
CA GLN A 705 13.31 39.09 -12.53
C GLN A 705 14.57 38.61 -11.79
N CYS A 706 15.34 37.75 -12.44
CA CYS A 706 16.63 37.26 -11.97
C CYS A 706 17.78 37.91 -12.73
N ASN A 707 18.78 38.39 -12.00
CA ASN A 707 20.04 38.87 -12.56
C ASN A 707 21.19 38.67 -11.57
N HIS A 708 22.42 38.98 -11.99
CA HIS A 708 23.61 38.96 -11.14
C HIS A 708 24.58 40.06 -11.60
N LYS A 709 25.51 40.46 -10.74
CA LYS A 709 26.60 41.38 -11.08
C LYS A 709 27.85 41.14 -10.24
N LEU A 710 29.01 41.44 -10.81
CA LEU A 710 30.25 41.59 -10.04
C LEU A 710 30.31 42.99 -9.42
N ALA A 711 31.05 43.12 -8.30
CA ALA A 711 31.32 44.41 -7.67
C ALA A 711 31.88 45.43 -8.70
N GLY A 712 31.35 46.66 -8.67
CA GLY A 712 31.72 47.74 -9.60
C GLY A 712 31.36 47.52 -11.08
N LYS A 713 30.55 46.50 -11.40
CA LYS A 713 30.05 46.22 -12.76
C LYS A 713 28.53 46.40 -12.85
N GLY A 714 28.03 46.58 -14.08
CA GLY A 714 26.59 46.58 -14.34
C GLY A 714 25.97 45.19 -14.18
N TYR A 715 24.65 45.14 -14.05
CA TYR A 715 23.90 43.88 -14.07
C TYR A 715 23.97 43.21 -15.43
N ASN A 716 24.06 41.88 -15.41
CA ASN A 716 23.96 41.06 -16.61
C ASN A 716 22.52 40.99 -17.13
N LEU A 717 22.36 40.33 -18.28
CA LEU A 717 21.07 40.11 -18.93
C LEU A 717 20.05 39.54 -17.93
N ILE A 718 18.85 40.12 -17.94
CA ILE A 718 17.75 39.74 -17.07
C ILE A 718 17.12 38.43 -17.59
N SER A 719 16.98 37.44 -16.71
CA SER A 719 16.08 36.30 -16.91
C SER A 719 14.80 36.59 -16.15
N GLU A 720 13.64 36.26 -16.71
CA GLU A 720 12.36 36.42 -16.02
C GLU A 720 11.63 35.09 -15.99
N PHE A 721 10.91 34.85 -14.90
CA PHE A 721 9.96 33.75 -14.82
C PHE A 721 8.70 34.24 -14.13
N ALA A 722 7.57 33.63 -14.47
CA ALA A 722 6.31 33.84 -13.77
C ALA A 722 6.06 32.61 -12.90
N PRO A 723 6.18 32.70 -11.55
CA PRO A 723 5.69 31.66 -10.67
C PRO A 723 4.24 31.34 -11.02
N SER A 724 3.94 30.06 -11.22
CA SER A 724 2.60 29.55 -11.46
C SER A 724 2.31 28.45 -10.45
N PRO A 725 1.46 28.69 -9.43
CA PRO A 725 0.73 29.94 -9.14
C PRO A 725 1.67 31.08 -8.75
N TRP A 726 1.13 32.31 -8.80
CA TRP A 726 1.77 33.43 -8.11
C TRP A 726 1.84 33.15 -6.60
N PHE A 727 2.75 33.82 -5.91
CA PHE A 727 2.96 33.73 -4.47
C PHE A 727 1.67 33.77 -3.62
N GLY A 728 1.61 32.95 -2.56
CA GLY A 728 0.55 32.96 -1.55
C GLY A 728 0.60 34.15 -0.58
N ASP A 729 -0.31 34.19 0.39
CA ASP A 729 -0.42 35.30 1.37
C ASP A 729 0.75 35.35 2.37
N GLN A 730 1.40 34.22 2.62
CA GLN A 730 2.59 34.10 3.47
C GLN A 730 3.71 33.40 2.71
N PRO A 731 4.33 34.08 1.73
CA PRO A 731 5.15 33.39 0.75
C PRO A 731 6.46 32.89 1.34
N GLN A 732 6.92 31.78 0.77
CA GLN A 732 8.22 31.19 1.02
C GLN A 732 9.05 31.17 -0.27
N ILE A 733 10.30 31.61 -0.21
CA ILE A 733 11.24 31.53 -1.33
C ILE A 733 12.44 30.72 -0.88
N ARG A 734 12.63 29.52 -1.43
CA ARG A 734 13.85 28.73 -1.21
C ARG A 734 14.79 28.93 -2.39
N VAL A 735 16.07 29.13 -2.11
CA VAL A 735 17.13 29.12 -3.12
C VAL A 735 18.15 28.06 -2.75
N ASP A 736 18.27 27.03 -3.58
CA ASP A 736 19.25 25.97 -3.41
C ASP A 736 20.48 26.31 -4.24
N VAL A 737 21.67 26.26 -3.61
CA VAL A 737 22.94 26.58 -4.26
C VAL A 737 23.57 25.30 -4.78
N LYS A 738 23.45 25.04 -6.09
CA LYS A 738 24.10 23.90 -6.75
C LYS A 738 25.41 24.32 -7.43
N GLU A 739 26.20 23.34 -7.89
CA GLU A 739 27.52 23.59 -8.48
C GLU A 739 27.45 24.52 -9.72
N GLY A 740 26.48 24.30 -10.60
CA GLY A 740 26.32 25.07 -11.85
C GLY A 740 25.12 26.01 -11.91
N GLN A 741 24.20 25.95 -10.95
CA GLN A 741 22.93 26.67 -11.00
C GLN A 741 22.37 26.96 -9.61
N PHE A 742 21.45 27.92 -9.55
CA PHE A 742 20.53 28.10 -8.45
C PHE A 742 19.19 27.48 -8.82
N GLU A 743 18.59 26.74 -7.89
CA GLU A 743 17.22 26.28 -8.03
C GLU A 743 16.35 27.14 -7.11
N ILE A 744 15.36 27.80 -7.70
CA ILE A 744 14.48 28.74 -6.99
C ILE A 744 13.14 28.04 -6.80
N TYR A 745 12.73 27.91 -5.55
CA TYR A 745 11.44 27.38 -5.18
C TYR A 745 10.58 28.52 -4.61
N VAL A 746 9.31 28.56 -5.01
CA VAL A 746 8.30 29.47 -4.48
C VAL A 746 7.20 28.63 -3.86
N ASP A 747 6.91 28.87 -2.59
CA ASP A 747 5.91 28.15 -1.80
C ASP A 747 6.10 26.62 -1.87
N GLY A 748 7.37 26.20 -1.82
CA GLY A 748 7.80 24.80 -1.89
C GLY A 748 8.00 24.26 -3.31
N ARG A 749 7.44 24.90 -4.35
CA ARG A 749 7.51 24.38 -5.73
C ARG A 749 8.70 24.93 -6.49
N LYS A 750 9.41 24.10 -7.27
CA LYS A 750 10.50 24.58 -8.14
C LYS A 750 9.94 25.51 -9.21
N ALA A 751 10.22 26.80 -9.09
CA ALA A 751 9.66 27.83 -9.95
C ALA A 751 10.62 28.25 -11.08
N HIS A 752 11.93 28.17 -10.85
CA HIS A 752 12.93 28.52 -11.87
C HIS A 752 14.31 27.91 -11.60
N THR A 753 15.10 27.77 -12.66
CA THR A 753 16.53 27.45 -12.57
C THR A 753 17.32 28.62 -13.14
N TYR A 754 18.25 29.17 -12.36
CA TYR A 754 19.09 30.30 -12.79
C TYR A 754 20.59 29.91 -12.84
N PRO A 755 21.32 30.16 -13.95
CA PRO A 755 22.73 29.80 -14.04
C PRO A 755 23.61 30.48 -12.97
N ARG A 756 24.49 29.71 -12.32
CA ARG A 756 25.40 30.23 -11.29
C ARG A 756 26.74 30.66 -11.91
N SER A 757 26.75 31.85 -12.52
CA SER A 757 27.94 32.39 -13.18
C SER A 757 29.03 32.89 -12.21
N ILE A 758 28.66 33.32 -11.01
CA ILE A 758 29.60 33.74 -9.96
C ILE A 758 29.70 32.63 -8.92
N LYS A 759 30.82 31.90 -8.91
CA LYS A 759 31.08 30.74 -8.04
C LYS A 759 31.58 31.12 -6.64
N LYS A 760 30.95 32.11 -6.01
CA LYS A 760 31.24 32.51 -4.62
C LYS A 760 30.12 32.08 -3.68
N ASN A 761 30.43 31.98 -2.39
CA ASN A 761 29.47 31.59 -1.37
C ASN A 761 28.61 32.80 -0.96
N VAL A 762 27.39 32.54 -0.49
CA VAL A 762 26.48 33.60 -0.03
C VAL A 762 26.78 33.92 1.42
N THR A 763 27.08 35.18 1.70
CA THR A 763 27.45 35.64 3.05
C THR A 763 26.47 36.69 3.58
N HIS A 764 25.81 37.44 2.70
CA HIS A 764 24.90 38.52 3.06
C HIS A 764 23.67 38.51 2.13
N VAL A 765 22.60 39.15 2.58
CA VAL A 765 21.38 39.39 1.80
C VAL A 765 21.04 40.88 1.83
N HIS A 766 20.89 41.50 0.66
CA HIS A 766 20.31 42.82 0.54
C HIS A 766 18.83 42.70 0.19
N TYR A 767 17.98 43.14 1.12
CA TYR A 767 16.53 43.11 0.97
C TYR A 767 16.04 44.54 0.77
N TYR A 768 15.34 44.83 -0.33
CA TYR A 768 15.02 46.20 -0.73
C TYR A 768 13.71 46.31 -1.50
N SER A 769 13.20 47.54 -1.63
CA SER A 769 12.04 47.83 -2.49
C SER A 769 12.44 48.58 -3.77
N THR A 770 11.63 48.40 -4.81
CA THR A 770 11.81 49.08 -6.11
C THR A 770 10.50 49.76 -6.51
N PRO A 771 10.50 51.07 -6.83
CA PRO A 771 11.59 52.04 -6.64
C PRO A 771 11.97 52.19 -5.17
N SER A 772 13.19 52.69 -4.89
CA SER A 772 13.70 52.83 -3.52
C SER A 772 12.71 53.57 -2.62
N ARG A 773 12.52 53.06 -1.40
CA ARG A 773 11.56 53.55 -0.39
C ARG A 773 10.07 53.34 -0.72
N ALA A 774 9.73 52.64 -1.80
CA ALA A 774 8.37 52.14 -2.00
C ALA A 774 8.02 51.10 -0.92
N GLU A 775 6.71 50.90 -0.68
CA GLU A 775 6.26 49.77 0.14
C GLU A 775 6.60 48.45 -0.57
N PRO A 776 7.29 47.52 0.12
CA PRO A 776 7.58 46.21 -0.43
C PRO A 776 6.29 45.41 -0.65
N VAL A 777 6.34 44.50 -1.63
CA VAL A 777 5.26 43.55 -1.91
C VAL A 777 5.19 42.49 -0.82
N MET A 778 6.32 42.09 -0.24
CA MET A 778 6.42 41.25 0.96
C MET A 778 6.53 42.13 2.23
N ALA A 779 6.49 41.52 3.41
CA ALA A 779 6.62 42.23 4.68
C ALA A 779 7.94 43.01 4.80
N ARG A 780 7.96 44.10 5.59
CA ARG A 780 9.19 44.88 5.84
C ARG A 780 10.28 44.10 6.57
N GLU A 781 9.88 43.06 7.30
CA GLU A 781 10.76 42.12 7.97
C GLU A 781 10.38 40.71 7.54
N ILE A 782 11.37 39.95 7.07
CA ILE A 782 11.23 38.56 6.66
C ILE A 782 12.25 37.70 7.42
N MET A 783 12.00 36.41 7.52
CA MET A 783 12.98 35.46 8.07
C MET A 783 13.83 34.91 6.94
N ALA A 784 15.14 34.81 7.14
CA ALA A 784 16.02 34.02 6.28
C ALA A 784 16.66 32.90 7.10
N ASN A 785 16.38 31.65 6.73
CA ASN A 785 16.97 30.47 7.36
C ASN A 785 17.98 29.85 6.41
N THR A 786 19.20 29.62 6.89
CA THR A 786 20.25 28.93 6.13
C THR A 786 20.32 27.47 6.51
N TYR A 787 20.47 26.60 5.51
CA TYR A 787 20.57 25.15 5.67
C TYR A 787 21.87 24.66 5.04
N LYS A 788 22.60 23.82 5.77
CA LYS A 788 23.72 23.04 5.25
C LYS A 788 23.20 21.66 4.89
N ASP A 789 23.40 21.24 3.66
CA ASP A 789 23.14 19.86 3.28
C ASP A 789 24.23 18.97 3.91
N THR A 790 23.81 18.07 4.80
CA THR A 790 24.68 17.06 5.41
C THR A 790 24.83 15.82 4.53
N ALA A 791 24.11 15.72 3.39
CA ALA A 791 24.12 14.55 2.50
C ALA A 791 25.31 14.51 1.53
N GLY A 792 26.48 14.95 1.97
CA GLY A 792 27.71 15.00 1.17
C GLY A 792 29.00 14.66 1.92
N MET A 793 28.91 13.89 3.01
CA MET A 793 30.05 13.20 3.64
C MET A 793 29.89 11.69 3.54
#